data_AF-A0A964VK61-F1
#
_entry.id   AF-A0A964VK61-F1
#
_cell.length_a   1.000
_cell.length_b   1.000
_cell.length_c   1.000
_cell.angle_alpha   90.00
_cell.angle_beta   90.00
_cell.angle_gamma   90.00
#
_symmetry.space_group_name_H-M   'P 1'
#
loop_
_entity.id
_entity.type
_entity.pdbx_description
1 polymer ?
#
loop_
_entity_poly.entity_id
_entity_poly.type
_entity_poly.pdbx_seq_one_letter_code
_entity_poly.pdbx_strand_id
1 'polypeptide(L)'
;MARVLDSTSNARTREKMLSRTIALRILVLTLAIAGRVAFAPAFSSEPTQEGFDYFEKRIRPLLVKNCFECHGEEKQKAHLRLDSFSSILAGGDSGPALLPGQPEKSLIVTAVRQGDPDLQMPPKKKLTERQIADLTEWIKMGAPWPSEERKRAQRSAFQITEQDRAFWAFQTIRRPALPQVKRSESVANPIDLFILAKLEAEGLAPNPPATRRELVRRAYFDLIGLPPTPEQIAVVEQDESPGAYEKLIDRLLSLPQYGERWGRHWLDVVRYAQSNGYERDDEKPMAWRYRDYVIKSFNEDKPYHRFMLEQLAGDELPDSNFDSVVATGFYRLGVWDDEPDDKGMAVFDELDDFVSTTGTTFIGLTLGCARCHDHKFDPISQADYYQFLSFFRNIRPHENAKYSLDSASYTPLETPDNIRRWHEKQGSKLKPLEAQLASLQTQTADRKQRIKEAQKQAKQFEARLASSQIDQEQDQVRTHLERVRNEVKRLQAEAKPTEEENKKLQEQISRVRKETAPFEWALSARENSSKPIPTHILTRGNAATPGVEVQPAFLSVLGGQRPVVKQRPPDSKSTGLRLALAEWIASAENPLPARVMANRIWQHHFGRGIVKTTTDFGRTGIAPTHPELLDWLAAKFIESGWSVKQMHKSIMLSSTYQMSSQNQNSPALAVDPGNDLVWRQNLRRLEAEAIRDTVLSISGRLNLQMAGRGFFPHLGGEVISGASNPGAGWEISGEAERLRRTVYTFVKRTMLAPVLENFDYSNTTSPLGERPVTTVAPQALMLLNDEFLNQQAMAFTKRLIREAESEPGQQIKYGYRLALGREPNERETRIALDYLQQQTKAFTSIRSRLTFRPDVPESLNEGYLGRLQTKDMVIGPRVNWSYHRGFWGGGYSGIKTVDHTRGPFALWQGEQFSDGIIHTRIILHKGSELAGVILRAHLQGHIFQGYDVVLDHRHQRIVLSRHSTNLTMLAQANASLQVGLEYRLKIEALGPRVRVWLNGGREPILDATDTEPVTEAGYIGVRSWGAAVSLDDLRLQLESREVSCSPGSAEAAAQLSLTEEAIDAEPSHRALQSFCLLLLNLNEVIYVD
;
A
#
# COMPACT_ATOMS: atom_id res chain seq x y z
N MET A 1 40.22 -47.06 -26.51
CA MET A 1 39.31 -48.03 -25.87
C MET A 1 37.90 -47.53 -26.15
N ALA A 2 37.24 -47.98 -27.21
CA ALA A 2 36.67 -49.34 -27.38
C ALA A 2 35.56 -49.56 -26.35
N ARG A 3 34.32 -49.93 -26.67
CA ARG A 3 33.65 -50.47 -27.87
C ARG A 3 32.16 -50.10 -27.65
N VAL A 4 31.38 -49.63 -28.62
CA VAL A 4 30.89 -50.33 -29.83
C VAL A 4 30.00 -51.52 -29.46
N LEU A 5 28.91 -51.63 -30.23
CA LEU A 5 28.06 -52.80 -30.51
C LEU A 5 26.71 -52.78 -29.79
N ASP A 6 25.58 -53.01 -30.44
CA ASP A 6 25.22 -53.18 -31.87
C ASP A 6 23.67 -53.31 -31.91
N SER A 7 23.00 -52.77 -32.92
CA SER A 7 22.32 -53.49 -34.02
C SER A 7 21.15 -54.42 -33.58
N THR A 8 19.97 -54.37 -34.18
CA THR A 8 19.66 -54.75 -35.58
C THR A 8 18.18 -54.48 -35.88
N SER A 9 17.88 -53.90 -37.05
CA SER A 9 17.19 -54.50 -38.23
C SER A 9 15.65 -54.52 -38.09
N ASN A 10 14.82 -53.98 -38.99
CA ASN A 10 14.78 -53.87 -40.45
C ASN A 10 14.65 -55.20 -41.22
N ALA A 11 13.66 -55.19 -42.12
CA ALA A 11 13.42 -56.08 -43.26
C ALA A 11 12.71 -57.44 -43.05
N ARG A 12 11.51 -57.52 -43.63
CA ARG A 12 11.16 -58.57 -44.61
C ARG A 12 10.11 -58.01 -45.58
N THR A 13 10.56 -57.72 -46.81
CA THR A 13 10.21 -58.44 -48.06
C THR A 13 8.80 -58.13 -48.57
N ARG A 14 8.54 -57.83 -49.84
CA ARG A 14 9.25 -58.14 -51.09
C ARG A 14 8.55 -57.36 -52.21
N GLU A 15 9.35 -56.89 -53.18
CA GLU A 15 9.12 -57.04 -54.64
C GLU A 15 7.72 -56.75 -55.23
N LYS A 16 7.53 -55.98 -56.31
CA LYS A 16 8.36 -55.81 -57.51
C LYS A 16 7.77 -54.71 -58.42
N MET A 17 8.69 -54.04 -59.11
CA MET A 17 8.61 -53.46 -60.47
C MET A 17 7.86 -52.14 -60.73
N LEU A 18 8.72 -51.11 -60.92
CA LEU A 18 8.56 -49.97 -61.81
C LEU A 18 8.09 -50.38 -63.22
N SER A 19 7.22 -49.56 -63.81
CA SER A 19 7.56 -48.64 -64.92
C SER A 19 6.35 -48.39 -65.83
N ARG A 20 5.89 -47.15 -65.95
CA ARG A 20 5.88 -46.37 -67.21
C ARG A 20 5.13 -45.04 -67.08
N THR A 21 5.82 -44.03 -67.57
CA THR A 21 5.54 -42.60 -67.63
C THR A 21 4.55 -42.22 -68.75
N ILE A 22 3.81 -41.13 -68.50
CA ILE A 22 3.44 -40.02 -69.43
C ILE A 22 2.71 -40.39 -70.73
N ALA A 23 1.47 -39.91 -70.85
CA ALA A 23 0.96 -39.06 -71.94
C ALA A 23 -0.55 -39.27 -72.16
N LEU A 24 -1.38 -38.33 -71.68
CA LEU A 24 -2.44 -37.77 -72.51
C LEU A 24 -3.10 -36.55 -71.83
N ARG A 25 -3.25 -35.48 -72.62
CA ARG A 25 -4.21 -34.37 -72.48
C ARG A 25 -3.74 -33.11 -71.74
N ILE A 26 -2.83 -32.39 -72.40
CA ILE A 26 -2.99 -30.95 -72.60
C ILE A 26 -3.40 -30.75 -74.08
N LEU A 27 -4.25 -29.75 -74.31
CA LEU A 27 -4.66 -29.18 -75.60
C LEU A 27 -5.98 -29.72 -76.20
N VAL A 28 -7.12 -29.17 -75.72
CA VAL A 28 -8.00 -28.37 -76.59
C VAL A 28 -8.54 -27.20 -75.73
N LEU A 29 -8.01 -26.02 -76.01
CA LEU A 29 -8.58 -24.74 -75.60
C LEU A 29 -9.71 -24.39 -76.60
N THR A 30 -10.73 -23.68 -76.11
CA THR A 30 -11.72 -22.86 -76.83
C THR A 30 -12.83 -23.54 -77.65
N LEU A 31 -14.04 -23.64 -77.08
CA LEU A 31 -15.21 -22.78 -77.43
C LEU A 31 -16.44 -23.12 -76.55
N ALA A 32 -17.23 -22.08 -76.21
CA ALA A 32 -18.54 -22.06 -75.51
C ALA A 32 -18.51 -22.39 -74.00
N ILE A 33 -18.53 -21.40 -73.09
CA ILE A 33 -19.71 -20.59 -72.70
C ILE A 33 -21.00 -21.42 -72.70
N ALA A 34 -21.21 -22.18 -71.62
CA ALA A 34 -22.50 -22.46 -70.97
C ALA A 34 -22.33 -23.70 -70.07
N GLY A 35 -22.20 -23.51 -68.74
CA GLY A 35 -22.00 -24.66 -67.85
C GLY A 35 -21.79 -24.32 -66.38
N ARG A 36 -22.77 -23.63 -65.79
CA ARG A 36 -23.13 -23.59 -64.36
C ARG A 36 -22.02 -23.88 -63.33
N VAL A 37 -21.49 -22.79 -62.76
CA VAL A 37 -21.12 -22.73 -61.34
C VAL A 37 -22.36 -23.10 -60.52
N ALA A 38 -22.36 -24.27 -59.88
CA ALA A 38 -23.31 -24.56 -58.81
C ALA A 38 -22.80 -23.88 -57.53
N PHE A 39 -23.19 -22.63 -57.34
CA PHE A 39 -23.25 -22.02 -56.01
C PHE A 39 -24.16 -22.91 -55.15
N ALA A 40 -23.62 -23.51 -54.10
CA ALA A 40 -24.44 -23.95 -52.98
C ALA A 40 -25.08 -22.69 -52.38
N PRO A 41 -26.42 -22.62 -52.21
CA PRO A 41 -27.02 -21.46 -51.60
C PRO A 41 -26.60 -21.41 -50.13
N ALA A 42 -25.96 -20.31 -49.74
CA ALA A 42 -25.94 -19.90 -48.34
C ALA A 42 -27.40 -19.73 -47.91
N PHE A 43 -27.87 -20.51 -46.94
CA PHE A 43 -29.16 -20.30 -46.30
C PHE A 43 -29.09 -19.01 -45.46
N SER A 44 -29.32 -17.91 -46.14
CA SER A 44 -29.60 -16.58 -45.60
C SER A 44 -30.96 -16.16 -46.16
N SER A 45 -32.02 -16.85 -45.77
CA SER A 45 -33.36 -16.28 -45.89
C SER A 45 -33.63 -15.49 -44.62
N GLU A 46 -33.74 -14.17 -44.75
CA GLU A 46 -34.42 -13.39 -43.72
C GLU A 46 -35.80 -14.02 -43.45
N PRO A 47 -36.25 -14.08 -42.18
CA PRO A 47 -37.49 -14.72 -41.83
C PRO A 47 -38.65 -14.05 -42.59
N THR A 48 -39.37 -14.85 -43.36
CA THR A 48 -40.57 -14.42 -44.09
C THR A 48 -41.71 -14.12 -43.11
N GLN A 49 -42.66 -13.27 -43.50
CA GLN A 49 -43.89 -13.04 -42.73
C GLN A 49 -44.60 -14.36 -42.37
N GLU A 50 -44.55 -15.32 -43.28
CA GLU A 50 -45.04 -16.69 -43.08
C GLU A 50 -44.34 -17.43 -41.94
N GLY A 51 -43.02 -17.27 -41.79
CA GLY A 51 -42.25 -17.83 -40.68
C GLY A 51 -42.59 -17.19 -39.33
N PHE A 52 -42.86 -15.88 -39.30
CA PHE A 52 -43.32 -15.21 -38.08
C PHE A 52 -44.72 -15.65 -37.67
N ASP A 53 -45.64 -15.72 -38.64
CA ASP A 53 -46.98 -16.24 -38.45
C ASP A 53 -46.93 -17.69 -37.92
N TYR A 54 -46.00 -18.50 -38.42
CA TYR A 54 -45.78 -19.86 -37.95
C TYR A 54 -45.34 -19.88 -36.48
N PHE A 55 -44.36 -19.04 -36.11
CA PHE A 55 -43.90 -18.93 -34.73
C PHE A 55 -45.02 -18.46 -33.78
N GLU A 56 -45.71 -17.37 -34.10
CA GLU A 56 -46.76 -16.80 -33.24
C GLU A 56 -47.97 -17.72 -33.07
N LYS A 57 -48.37 -18.43 -34.14
CA LYS A 57 -49.56 -19.29 -34.11
C LYS A 57 -49.28 -20.70 -33.60
N ARG A 58 -48.06 -21.24 -33.77
CA ARG A 58 -47.74 -22.65 -33.48
C ARG A 58 -46.72 -22.83 -32.36
N ILE A 59 -45.71 -21.98 -32.28
CA ILE A 59 -44.54 -22.20 -31.41
C ILE A 59 -44.61 -21.41 -30.11
N ARG A 60 -44.89 -20.10 -30.16
CA ARG A 60 -45.02 -19.29 -28.94
C ARG A 60 -46.06 -19.86 -27.97
N PRO A 61 -47.28 -20.28 -28.40
CA PRO A 61 -48.25 -20.90 -27.49
C PRO A 61 -47.74 -22.24 -26.92
N LEU A 62 -46.95 -22.99 -27.69
CA LEU A 62 -46.35 -24.25 -27.24
C LEU A 62 -45.31 -24.00 -26.15
N LEU A 63 -44.41 -23.05 -26.34
CA LEU A 63 -43.36 -22.69 -25.37
C LEU A 63 -43.95 -22.09 -24.09
N VAL A 64 -44.91 -21.15 -24.22
CA VAL A 64 -45.61 -20.55 -23.08
C VAL A 64 -46.30 -21.62 -22.24
N LYS A 65 -47.03 -22.54 -22.89
CA LYS A 65 -47.84 -23.54 -22.19
C LYS A 65 -47.02 -24.65 -21.55
N ASN A 66 -45.91 -25.07 -22.16
CA ASN A 66 -45.21 -26.31 -21.78
C ASN A 66 -43.78 -26.08 -21.25
N CYS A 67 -43.20 -24.89 -21.44
CA CYS A 67 -41.79 -24.64 -21.17
C CYS A 67 -41.56 -23.48 -20.18
N PHE A 68 -42.34 -22.39 -20.27
CA PHE A 68 -42.05 -21.15 -19.51
C PHE A 68 -42.25 -21.29 -17.99
N GLU A 69 -43.11 -22.19 -17.51
CA GLU A 69 -43.28 -22.44 -16.07
C GLU A 69 -41.95 -22.81 -15.37
N CYS A 70 -41.00 -23.42 -16.10
CA CYS A 70 -39.70 -23.84 -15.57
C CYS A 70 -38.48 -23.20 -16.25
N HIS A 71 -38.66 -22.58 -17.42
CA HIS A 71 -37.61 -21.99 -18.25
C HIS A 71 -38.01 -20.59 -18.77
N GLY A 72 -38.71 -19.82 -17.95
CA GLY A 72 -39.12 -18.44 -18.23
C GLY A 72 -38.39 -17.44 -17.33
N GLU A 73 -38.80 -16.17 -17.37
CA GLU A 73 -38.18 -15.10 -16.56
C GLU A 73 -38.17 -15.40 -15.05
N GLU A 74 -39.31 -15.82 -14.49
CA GLU A 74 -39.47 -16.05 -13.05
C GLU A 74 -38.77 -17.33 -12.55
N LYS A 75 -38.49 -18.31 -13.42
CA LYS A 75 -37.93 -19.61 -13.02
C LYS A 75 -37.09 -20.23 -14.14
N GLN A 76 -35.85 -20.59 -13.81
CA GLN A 76 -34.80 -20.94 -14.78
C GLN A 76 -34.10 -22.24 -14.35
N LYS A 77 -34.76 -23.39 -14.53
CA LYS A 77 -34.15 -24.69 -14.25
C LYS A 77 -33.01 -24.97 -15.24
N ALA A 78 -31.91 -25.54 -14.75
CA ALA A 78 -30.70 -25.81 -15.53
C ALA A 78 -30.14 -24.58 -16.27
N HIS A 79 -30.34 -23.39 -15.68
CA HIS A 79 -30.02 -22.07 -16.24
C HIS A 79 -30.56 -21.81 -17.66
N LEU A 80 -31.52 -22.62 -18.11
CA LEU A 80 -32.10 -22.52 -19.44
C LEU A 80 -33.30 -21.57 -19.44
N ARG A 81 -33.28 -20.62 -20.38
CA ARG A 81 -34.40 -19.71 -20.67
C ARG A 81 -34.88 -19.88 -22.11
N LEU A 82 -36.20 -20.01 -22.26
CA LEU A 82 -36.88 -20.29 -23.53
C LEU A 82 -37.79 -19.15 -24.00
N ASP A 83 -37.84 -18.05 -23.26
CA ASP A 83 -38.77 -16.93 -23.45
C ASP A 83 -38.21 -15.76 -24.27
N SER A 84 -36.91 -15.80 -24.61
CA SER A 84 -36.29 -14.86 -25.56
C SER A 84 -35.42 -15.61 -26.57
N PHE A 85 -35.30 -15.06 -27.79
CA PHE A 85 -34.50 -15.67 -28.85
C PHE A 85 -33.02 -15.77 -28.47
N SER A 86 -32.45 -14.73 -27.86
CA SER A 86 -31.05 -14.73 -27.42
C SER A 86 -30.77 -15.77 -26.33
N SER A 87 -31.69 -15.95 -25.39
CA SER A 87 -31.53 -16.94 -24.32
C SER A 87 -31.65 -18.37 -24.82
N ILE A 88 -32.54 -18.63 -25.78
CA ILE A 88 -32.70 -19.94 -26.42
C ILE A 88 -31.42 -20.35 -27.17
N LEU A 89 -30.76 -19.39 -27.82
CA LEU A 89 -29.49 -19.62 -28.52
C LEU A 89 -28.32 -19.83 -27.54
N ALA A 90 -28.28 -19.07 -26.45
CA ALA A 90 -27.28 -19.25 -25.39
C ALA A 90 -27.40 -20.63 -24.71
N GLY A 91 -28.63 -21.12 -24.53
CA GLY A 91 -28.91 -22.41 -23.91
C GLY A 91 -28.82 -22.40 -22.39
N GLY A 92 -28.58 -23.57 -21.80
CA GLY A 92 -28.41 -23.76 -20.36
C GLY A 92 -27.20 -24.61 -20.05
N ASP A 93 -27.20 -25.29 -18.89
CA ASP A 93 -26.06 -26.10 -18.40
C ASP A 93 -25.59 -27.19 -19.39
N SER A 94 -26.46 -27.62 -20.31
CA SER A 94 -26.17 -28.65 -21.32
C SER A 94 -25.73 -28.07 -22.69
N GLY A 95 -25.56 -26.76 -22.80
CA GLY A 95 -25.19 -26.06 -24.04
C GLY A 95 -26.39 -25.46 -24.80
N PRO A 96 -26.18 -24.99 -26.05
CA PRO A 96 -27.19 -24.29 -26.84
C PRO A 96 -28.47 -25.10 -27.01
N ALA A 97 -29.61 -24.54 -26.62
CA ALA A 97 -30.88 -25.26 -26.70
C ALA A 97 -31.38 -25.40 -28.16
N LEU A 98 -31.00 -24.46 -29.03
CA LEU A 98 -31.45 -24.39 -30.41
C LEU A 98 -30.33 -23.95 -31.35
N LEU A 99 -30.21 -24.65 -32.48
CA LEU A 99 -29.34 -24.28 -33.60
C LEU A 99 -30.21 -24.03 -34.84
N PRO A 100 -30.35 -22.78 -35.32
CA PRO A 100 -31.21 -22.46 -36.45
C PRO A 100 -30.86 -23.29 -37.70
N GLY A 101 -31.87 -23.85 -38.37
CA GLY A 101 -31.75 -24.69 -39.56
C GLY A 101 -31.27 -26.13 -39.28
N GLN A 102 -30.94 -26.47 -38.03
CA GLN A 102 -30.36 -27.77 -37.65
C GLN A 102 -31.19 -28.43 -36.53
N PRO A 103 -32.41 -28.92 -36.83
CA PRO A 103 -33.29 -29.52 -35.82
C PRO A 103 -32.67 -30.74 -35.12
N GLU A 104 -31.98 -31.60 -35.86
CA GLU A 104 -31.40 -32.85 -35.33
C GLU A 104 -30.19 -32.61 -34.41
N LYS A 105 -29.62 -31.39 -34.40
CA LYS A 105 -28.55 -30.99 -33.47
C LYS A 105 -29.04 -30.04 -32.37
N SER A 106 -30.32 -29.70 -32.37
CA SER A 106 -30.90 -28.78 -31.38
C SER A 106 -31.36 -29.55 -30.15
N LEU A 107 -30.77 -29.27 -28.98
CA LEU A 107 -31.06 -29.99 -27.75
C LEU A 107 -32.54 -29.93 -27.34
N ILE A 108 -33.24 -28.85 -27.67
CA ILE A 108 -34.68 -28.72 -27.41
C ILE A 108 -35.48 -29.81 -28.13
N VAL A 109 -35.09 -30.23 -29.33
CA VAL A 109 -35.75 -31.30 -30.10
C VAL A 109 -35.45 -32.65 -29.47
N THR A 110 -34.19 -32.89 -29.09
CA THR A 110 -33.77 -34.10 -28.37
C THR A 110 -34.55 -34.25 -27.06
N ALA A 111 -34.65 -33.17 -26.28
CA ALA A 111 -35.31 -33.16 -24.98
C ALA A 111 -36.82 -33.44 -25.09
N VAL A 112 -37.51 -32.89 -26.10
CA VAL A 112 -38.97 -33.08 -26.27
C VAL A 112 -39.36 -34.42 -26.89
N ARG A 113 -38.45 -35.05 -27.64
CA ARG A 113 -38.64 -36.41 -28.15
C ARG A 113 -38.56 -37.46 -27.03
N GLN A 114 -37.85 -37.13 -25.94
CA GLN A 114 -37.63 -38.00 -24.77
C GLN A 114 -37.00 -39.35 -25.15
N GLY A 115 -36.10 -39.35 -26.14
CA GLY A 115 -35.34 -40.53 -26.56
C GLY A 115 -34.09 -40.79 -25.72
N ASP A 116 -33.65 -39.78 -24.96
CA ASP A 116 -32.52 -39.83 -24.04
C ASP A 116 -33.05 -39.95 -22.60
N PRO A 117 -32.65 -40.96 -21.80
CA PRO A 117 -33.05 -41.10 -20.40
C PRO A 117 -32.65 -39.91 -19.51
N ASP A 118 -31.55 -39.24 -19.84
CA ASP A 118 -30.96 -38.17 -19.03
C ASP A 118 -31.42 -36.77 -19.46
N LEU A 119 -32.12 -36.66 -20.59
CA LEU A 119 -32.61 -35.39 -21.14
C LEU A 119 -34.06 -35.52 -21.64
N GLN A 120 -35.01 -35.41 -20.69
CA GLN A 120 -36.45 -35.52 -20.97
C GLN A 120 -37.22 -34.29 -20.48
N MET A 121 -37.85 -33.58 -21.42
CA MET A 121 -38.70 -32.42 -21.14
C MET A 121 -39.97 -32.45 -22.01
N PRO A 122 -41.10 -31.89 -21.59
CA PRO A 122 -41.45 -31.51 -20.22
C PRO A 122 -41.70 -32.76 -19.34
N PRO A 123 -41.32 -32.75 -18.05
CA PRO A 123 -41.36 -33.93 -17.19
C PRO A 123 -42.79 -34.36 -16.79
N LYS A 124 -43.75 -33.42 -16.80
CA LYS A 124 -45.15 -33.69 -16.39
C LYS A 124 -46.01 -34.25 -17.50
N LYS A 125 -45.75 -33.89 -18.76
CA LYS A 125 -46.57 -34.27 -19.92
C LYS A 125 -45.75 -34.18 -21.20
N LYS A 126 -45.58 -35.32 -21.88
CA LYS A 126 -44.92 -35.38 -23.18
C LYS A 126 -45.69 -34.56 -24.21
N LEU A 127 -44.96 -33.83 -25.07
CA LEU A 127 -45.57 -33.13 -26.21
C LEU A 127 -46.15 -34.15 -27.20
N THR A 128 -47.23 -33.77 -27.87
CA THR A 128 -47.81 -34.60 -28.95
C THR A 128 -46.86 -34.64 -30.15
N GLU A 129 -46.93 -35.71 -30.95
CA GLU A 129 -46.12 -35.84 -32.18
C GLU A 129 -46.29 -34.63 -33.11
N ARG A 130 -47.49 -34.06 -33.17
CA ARG A 130 -47.76 -32.83 -33.93
C ARG A 130 -47.00 -31.61 -33.39
N GLN A 131 -46.94 -31.45 -32.07
CA GLN A 131 -46.21 -30.35 -31.43
C GLN A 131 -44.69 -30.50 -31.61
N ILE A 132 -44.18 -31.72 -31.56
CA ILE A 132 -42.77 -32.02 -31.84
C ILE A 132 -42.45 -31.74 -33.31
N ALA A 133 -43.34 -32.12 -34.23
CA ALA A 133 -43.22 -31.82 -35.65
C ALA A 133 -43.24 -30.30 -35.91
N ASP A 134 -44.15 -29.56 -35.28
CA ASP A 134 -44.22 -28.09 -35.40
C ASP A 134 -42.92 -27.44 -34.91
N LEU A 135 -42.39 -27.86 -33.75
CA LEU A 135 -41.11 -27.36 -33.20
C LEU A 135 -39.92 -27.68 -34.11
N THR A 136 -39.89 -28.91 -34.65
CA THR A 136 -38.84 -29.37 -35.57
C THR A 136 -38.86 -28.56 -36.87
N GLU A 137 -40.05 -28.32 -37.42
CA GLU A 137 -40.24 -27.58 -38.66
C GLU A 137 -39.87 -26.11 -38.49
N TRP A 138 -40.27 -25.47 -37.38
CA TRP A 138 -39.85 -24.12 -37.05
C TRP A 138 -38.32 -23.98 -37.01
N ILE A 139 -37.60 -24.95 -36.44
CA ILE A 139 -36.14 -24.92 -36.42
C ILE A 139 -35.57 -25.09 -37.83
N LYS A 140 -36.12 -25.98 -38.67
CA LYS A 140 -35.72 -26.12 -40.08
C LYS A 140 -35.89 -24.83 -40.86
N MET A 141 -36.94 -24.07 -40.59
CA MET A 141 -37.19 -22.74 -41.17
C MET A 141 -36.20 -21.66 -40.69
N GLY A 142 -35.18 -22.01 -39.90
CA GLY A 142 -34.20 -21.07 -39.36
C GLY A 142 -34.66 -20.39 -38.07
N ALA A 143 -35.64 -20.99 -37.36
CA ALA A 143 -36.22 -20.48 -36.12
C ALA A 143 -36.66 -19.00 -36.22
N PRO A 144 -37.58 -18.65 -37.16
CA PRO A 144 -38.08 -17.30 -37.31
C PRO A 144 -38.69 -16.78 -35.98
N TRP A 145 -38.29 -15.58 -35.56
CA TRP A 145 -38.70 -14.91 -34.31
C TRP A 145 -38.86 -13.40 -34.56
N PRO A 146 -39.86 -12.70 -33.95
CA PRO A 146 -40.15 -11.29 -34.23
C PRO A 146 -38.94 -10.37 -34.33
N SER A 147 -38.91 -9.55 -35.39
CA SER A 147 -37.71 -8.86 -35.87
C SER A 147 -37.15 -7.77 -34.93
N GLU A 148 -37.94 -7.18 -34.04
CA GLU A 148 -37.44 -6.19 -33.06
C GLU A 148 -36.53 -6.82 -32.00
N GLU A 149 -36.85 -8.01 -31.46
CA GLU A 149 -35.96 -8.76 -30.56
C GLU A 149 -34.74 -9.32 -31.30
N ARG A 150 -34.91 -9.77 -32.55
CA ARG A 150 -33.80 -10.25 -33.39
C ARG A 150 -32.82 -9.13 -33.76
N LYS A 151 -33.33 -7.92 -34.07
CA LYS A 151 -32.53 -6.70 -34.28
C LYS A 151 -31.88 -6.21 -32.98
N ARG A 152 -32.53 -6.36 -31.82
CA ARG A 152 -31.91 -6.08 -30.51
C ARG A 152 -30.77 -7.05 -30.17
N ALA A 153 -30.95 -8.34 -30.47
CA ALA A 153 -29.94 -9.39 -30.31
C ALA A 153 -28.80 -9.33 -31.34
N GLN A 154 -29.03 -8.73 -32.52
CA GLN A 154 -27.98 -8.46 -33.52
C GLN A 154 -27.27 -7.11 -33.28
N ARG A 155 -27.95 -6.11 -32.69
CA ARG A 155 -27.35 -4.84 -32.25
C ARG A 155 -26.43 -4.99 -31.03
N SER A 156 -26.39 -6.16 -30.38
CA SER A 156 -25.60 -6.40 -29.17
C SER A 156 -24.25 -7.07 -29.40
N ALA A 157 -23.82 -7.28 -30.65
CA ALA A 157 -22.43 -7.66 -30.90
C ALA A 157 -21.57 -6.40 -30.79
N PHE A 158 -20.75 -6.32 -29.75
CA PHE A 158 -19.78 -5.25 -29.59
C PHE A 158 -18.93 -5.11 -30.86
N GLN A 159 -18.91 -3.92 -31.46
CA GLN A 159 -18.17 -3.65 -32.69
C GLN A 159 -17.31 -2.40 -32.51
N ILE A 160 -16.02 -2.54 -32.80
CA ILE A 160 -15.09 -1.42 -32.86
C ILE A 160 -15.13 -0.84 -34.27
N THR A 161 -15.58 0.40 -34.37
CA THR A 161 -15.75 1.15 -35.62
C THR A 161 -14.48 1.89 -36.02
N GLU A 162 -14.41 2.39 -37.26
CA GLU A 162 -13.34 3.30 -37.67
C GLU A 162 -13.34 4.61 -36.87
N GLN A 163 -14.51 5.10 -36.45
CA GLN A 163 -14.62 6.28 -35.59
C GLN A 163 -14.02 6.05 -34.21
N ASP A 164 -14.15 4.83 -33.67
CA ASP A 164 -13.48 4.45 -32.42
C ASP A 164 -11.96 4.53 -32.58
N ARG A 165 -11.41 4.00 -33.68
CA ARG A 165 -9.97 4.05 -34.00
C ARG A 165 -9.46 5.45 -34.33
N ALA A 166 -10.34 6.33 -34.82
CA ALA A 166 -10.04 7.73 -35.09
C ALA A 166 -10.02 8.61 -33.83
N PHE A 167 -10.35 8.08 -32.65
CA PHE A 167 -10.24 8.83 -31.41
C PHE A 167 -8.79 9.24 -31.13
N TRP A 168 -8.58 10.49 -30.70
CA TRP A 168 -7.27 11.15 -30.68
C TRP A 168 -6.17 10.32 -29.99
N ALA A 169 -6.49 9.67 -28.87
CA ALA A 169 -5.53 8.91 -28.07
C ALA A 169 -5.07 7.61 -28.76
N PHE A 170 -5.87 7.05 -29.66
CA PHE A 170 -5.57 5.80 -30.37
C PHE A 170 -4.88 6.02 -31.71
N GLN A 171 -4.80 7.28 -32.16
CA GLN A 171 -4.04 7.61 -33.37
C GLN A 171 -2.54 7.55 -33.09
N THR A 172 -1.78 7.00 -34.04
CA THR A 172 -0.31 7.03 -34.01
C THR A 172 0.21 8.44 -33.76
N ILE A 173 1.22 8.56 -32.90
CA ILE A 173 1.86 9.85 -32.60
C ILE A 173 2.48 10.40 -33.89
N ARG A 174 2.14 11.64 -34.24
CA ARG A 174 2.74 12.38 -35.34
C ARG A 174 3.29 13.69 -34.80
N ARG A 175 4.49 14.07 -35.23
CA ARG A 175 5.07 15.37 -34.86
C ARG A 175 4.32 16.49 -35.60
N PRO A 176 3.57 17.35 -34.90
CA PRO A 176 2.83 18.42 -35.55
C PRO A 176 3.79 19.52 -36.03
N ALA A 177 3.34 20.30 -37.01
CA ALA A 177 4.05 21.49 -37.46
C ALA A 177 4.04 22.55 -36.34
N LEU A 178 5.10 23.36 -36.27
CA LEU A 178 5.18 24.44 -35.29
C LEU A 178 4.18 25.56 -35.65
N PRO A 179 3.33 26.01 -34.71
CA PRO A 179 2.41 27.12 -34.97
C PRO A 179 3.12 28.42 -35.32
N GLN A 180 2.47 29.24 -36.14
CA GLN A 180 2.89 30.62 -36.39
C GLN A 180 2.21 31.54 -35.37
N VAL A 181 2.99 32.38 -34.70
CA VAL A 181 2.49 33.30 -33.64
C VAL A 181 2.94 34.73 -33.93
N LYS A 182 2.17 35.71 -33.47
CA LYS A 182 2.49 37.14 -33.63
C LYS A 182 3.60 37.57 -32.67
N ARG A 183 3.61 37.03 -31.44
CA ARG A 183 4.56 37.38 -30.37
C ARG A 183 5.80 36.49 -30.36
N SER A 184 6.49 36.39 -31.49
CA SER A 184 7.67 35.50 -31.65
C SER A 184 8.85 35.86 -30.74
N GLU A 185 8.93 37.12 -30.28
CA GLU A 185 9.96 37.63 -29.37
C GLU A 185 9.89 37.04 -27.95
N SER A 186 8.75 36.45 -27.58
CA SER A 186 8.55 35.82 -26.26
C SER A 186 8.82 34.31 -26.27
N VAL A 187 9.35 33.77 -27.36
CA VAL A 187 9.56 32.33 -27.57
C VAL A 187 10.99 31.94 -27.20
N ALA A 188 11.16 31.14 -26.15
CA ALA A 188 12.45 30.53 -25.82
C ALA A 188 12.60 29.16 -26.50
N ASN A 189 11.53 28.37 -26.56
CA ASN A 189 11.54 27.08 -27.23
C ASN A 189 10.16 26.71 -27.84
N PRO A 190 10.04 25.61 -28.61
CA PRO A 190 8.81 25.28 -29.32
C PRO A 190 7.56 25.07 -28.46
N ILE A 191 7.68 24.78 -27.15
CA ILE A 191 6.51 24.68 -26.25
C ILE A 191 5.76 26.02 -26.22
N ASP A 192 6.52 27.12 -26.18
CA ASP A 192 5.97 28.48 -26.10
C ASP A 192 5.10 28.80 -27.32
N LEU A 193 5.43 28.27 -28.51
CA LEU A 193 4.66 28.47 -29.73
C LEU A 193 3.24 27.89 -29.62
N PHE A 194 3.09 26.69 -29.06
CA PHE A 194 1.78 26.06 -28.92
C PHE A 194 0.89 26.78 -27.90
N ILE A 195 1.50 27.26 -26.80
CA ILE A 195 0.80 28.01 -25.76
C ILE A 195 0.40 29.39 -26.30
N LEU A 196 1.33 30.12 -26.90
CA LEU A 196 1.07 31.44 -27.48
C LEU A 196 0.01 31.38 -28.59
N ALA A 197 0.02 30.35 -29.44
CA ALA A 197 -1.00 30.20 -30.47
C ALA A 197 -2.42 30.10 -29.89
N LYS A 198 -2.60 29.39 -28.77
CA LYS A 198 -3.89 29.30 -28.06
C LYS A 198 -4.25 30.61 -27.36
N LEU A 199 -3.30 31.25 -26.70
CA LEU A 199 -3.52 32.55 -26.06
C LEU A 199 -3.91 33.64 -27.07
N GLU A 200 -3.22 33.70 -28.20
CA GLU A 200 -3.49 34.67 -29.27
C GLU A 200 -4.85 34.44 -29.93
N ALA A 201 -5.28 33.18 -30.08
CA ALA A 201 -6.61 32.84 -30.60
C ALA A 201 -7.74 33.40 -29.70
N GLU A 202 -7.52 33.45 -28.39
CA GLU A 202 -8.45 33.99 -27.39
C GLU A 202 -8.18 35.47 -27.05
N GLY A 203 -7.26 36.13 -27.76
CA GLY A 203 -6.90 37.53 -27.51
C GLY A 203 -6.17 37.79 -26.18
N LEU A 204 -5.63 36.75 -25.55
CA LEU A 204 -4.91 36.81 -24.29
C LEU A 204 -3.41 37.03 -24.48
N ALA A 205 -2.73 37.38 -23.39
CA ALA A 205 -1.28 37.48 -23.30
C ALA A 205 -0.76 36.68 -22.10
N PRO A 206 0.45 36.11 -22.18
CA PRO A 206 1.06 35.42 -21.05
C PRO A 206 1.44 36.40 -19.93
N ASN A 207 1.52 35.90 -18.71
CA ASN A 207 2.06 36.61 -17.56
C ASN A 207 3.55 36.93 -17.74
N PRO A 208 4.06 37.97 -17.05
CA PRO A 208 5.49 38.25 -17.03
C PRO A 208 6.29 37.08 -16.41
N PRO A 209 7.60 36.98 -16.72
CA PRO A 209 8.47 36.02 -16.06
C PRO A 209 8.47 36.17 -14.54
N ALA A 210 8.61 35.07 -13.82
CA ALA A 210 8.83 35.06 -12.38
C ALA A 210 10.19 35.70 -12.04
N THR A 211 10.31 36.19 -10.81
CA THR A 211 11.60 36.67 -10.29
C THR A 211 12.61 35.52 -10.26
N ARG A 212 13.91 35.83 -10.34
CA ARG A 212 14.97 34.80 -10.27
C ARG A 212 14.85 33.92 -9.03
N ARG A 213 14.48 34.52 -7.89
CA ARG A 213 14.26 33.81 -6.63
C ARG A 213 13.13 32.81 -6.69
N GLU A 214 11.96 33.22 -7.21
CA GLU A 214 10.80 32.35 -7.42
C GLU A 214 11.20 31.18 -8.35
N LEU A 215 11.92 31.46 -9.45
CA LEU A 215 12.38 30.42 -10.38
C LEU A 215 13.35 29.42 -9.75
N VAL A 216 14.29 29.89 -8.93
CA VAL A 216 15.24 29.02 -8.21
C VAL A 216 14.47 28.14 -7.22
N ARG A 217 13.62 28.74 -6.39
CA ARG A 217 12.80 28.00 -5.42
C ARG A 217 11.96 26.92 -6.11
N ARG A 218 11.26 27.30 -7.19
CA ARG A 218 10.44 26.40 -8.01
C ARG A 218 11.25 25.24 -8.57
N ALA A 219 12.42 25.52 -9.16
CA ALA A 219 13.26 24.48 -9.74
C ALA A 219 13.77 23.47 -8.70
N TYR A 220 14.12 23.95 -7.51
CA TYR A 220 14.56 23.13 -6.39
C TYR A 220 13.46 22.18 -5.90
N PHE A 221 12.22 22.68 -5.71
CA PHE A 221 11.10 21.81 -5.35
C PHE A 221 10.70 20.83 -6.46
N ASP A 222 10.66 21.29 -7.71
CA ASP A 222 10.28 20.44 -8.84
C ASP A 222 11.24 19.31 -9.08
N LEU A 223 12.55 19.58 -9.03
CA LEU A 223 13.55 18.59 -9.40
C LEU A 223 13.99 17.74 -8.22
N ILE A 224 14.13 18.30 -7.02
CA ILE A 224 14.69 17.57 -5.88
C ILE A 224 13.78 17.54 -4.64
N GLY A 225 12.69 18.32 -4.62
CA GLY A 225 11.71 18.33 -3.53
C GLY A 225 12.22 18.91 -2.22
N LEU A 226 13.24 19.77 -2.27
CA LEU A 226 13.86 20.42 -1.12
C LEU A 226 13.99 21.92 -1.39
N PRO A 227 13.93 22.79 -0.37
CA PRO A 227 14.18 24.22 -0.55
C PRO A 227 15.65 24.51 -0.90
N PRO A 228 15.95 25.58 -1.66
CA PRO A 228 17.31 26.07 -1.82
C PRO A 228 17.83 26.73 -0.54
N THR A 229 19.14 26.67 -0.29
CA THR A 229 19.77 27.45 0.78
C THR A 229 19.93 28.93 0.38
N PRO A 230 20.08 29.86 1.35
CA PRO A 230 20.31 31.27 1.05
C PRO A 230 21.50 31.52 0.12
N GLU A 231 22.57 30.74 0.28
CA GLU A 231 23.79 30.83 -0.54
C GLU A 231 23.51 30.36 -1.97
N GLN A 232 22.70 29.31 -2.13
CA GLN A 232 22.32 28.80 -3.45
C GLN A 232 21.44 29.79 -4.21
N ILE A 233 20.53 30.49 -3.52
CA ILE A 233 19.75 31.58 -4.11
C ILE A 233 20.69 32.71 -4.54
N ALA A 234 21.57 33.16 -3.65
CA ALA A 234 22.48 34.28 -3.91
C ALA A 234 23.39 34.03 -5.12
N VAL A 235 23.91 32.80 -5.28
CA VAL A 235 24.75 32.43 -6.44
C VAL A 235 24.00 32.63 -7.76
N VAL A 236 22.73 32.26 -7.85
CA VAL A 236 21.94 32.38 -9.08
C VAL A 236 21.43 33.81 -9.30
N GLU A 237 21.12 34.54 -8.22
CA GLU A 237 20.77 35.96 -8.31
C GLU A 237 21.93 36.80 -8.85
N GLN A 238 23.17 36.46 -8.49
CA GLN A 238 24.38 37.18 -8.91
C GLN A 238 24.94 36.74 -10.27
N ASP A 239 24.57 35.56 -10.79
CA ASP A 239 25.05 35.06 -12.09
C ASP A 239 24.27 35.70 -13.25
N GLU A 240 24.83 36.76 -13.83
CA GLU A 240 24.27 37.44 -15.00
C GLU A 240 24.61 36.75 -16.34
N SER A 241 25.32 35.61 -16.33
CA SER A 241 25.73 34.95 -17.56
C SER A 241 24.53 34.40 -18.36
N PRO A 242 24.55 34.50 -19.70
CA PRO A 242 23.60 33.77 -20.54
C PRO A 242 23.65 32.28 -20.19
N GLY A 243 22.49 31.70 -19.87
CA GLY A 243 22.37 30.28 -19.49
C GLY A 243 22.59 29.95 -18.01
N ALA A 244 22.69 30.94 -17.11
CA ALA A 244 22.78 30.70 -15.66
C ALA A 244 21.67 29.76 -15.12
N TYR A 245 20.43 29.97 -15.58
CA TYR A 245 19.30 29.12 -15.22
C TYR A 245 19.43 27.69 -15.77
N GLU A 246 19.90 27.53 -17.01
CA GLU A 246 20.13 26.20 -17.60
C GLU A 246 21.18 25.40 -16.81
N LYS A 247 22.28 26.05 -16.40
CA LYS A 247 23.30 25.44 -15.55
C LYS A 247 22.74 24.99 -14.20
N LEU A 248 21.80 25.76 -13.62
CA LEU A 248 21.10 25.35 -12.40
C LEU A 248 20.28 24.08 -12.64
N ILE A 249 19.52 24.02 -13.73
CA ILE A 249 18.73 22.83 -14.08
C ILE A 249 19.63 21.61 -14.26
N ASP A 250 20.72 21.73 -15.02
CA ASP A 250 21.67 20.64 -15.23
C ASP A 250 22.27 20.15 -13.89
N ARG A 251 22.61 21.08 -12.98
CA ARG A 251 23.08 20.74 -11.64
C ARG A 251 22.02 19.97 -10.86
N LEU A 252 20.79 20.47 -10.79
CA LEU A 252 19.71 19.83 -10.03
C LEU A 252 19.35 18.44 -10.58
N LEU A 253 19.34 18.27 -11.90
CA LEU A 253 19.14 16.98 -12.56
C LEU A 253 20.29 15.98 -12.29
N SER A 254 21.48 16.46 -11.94
CA SER A 254 22.62 15.61 -11.59
C SER A 254 22.62 15.16 -10.12
N LEU A 255 21.85 15.83 -9.25
CA LEU A 255 21.80 15.52 -7.83
C LEU A 255 21.04 14.21 -7.58
N PRO A 256 21.50 13.35 -6.65
CA PRO A 256 20.83 12.09 -6.36
C PRO A 256 19.44 12.26 -5.74
N GLN A 257 19.14 13.43 -5.19
CA GLN A 257 17.81 13.81 -4.69
C GLN A 257 16.76 13.91 -5.81
N TYR A 258 17.19 14.02 -7.07
CA TYR A 258 16.29 13.99 -8.23
C TYR A 258 15.51 12.69 -8.30
N GLY A 259 16.20 11.55 -8.18
CA GLY A 259 15.59 10.23 -8.22
C GLY A 259 14.66 9.98 -7.04
N GLU A 260 14.93 10.56 -5.87
CA GLU A 260 14.03 10.50 -4.71
C GLU A 260 12.72 11.26 -4.98
N ARG A 261 12.81 12.46 -5.58
CA ARG A 261 11.65 13.29 -5.92
C ARG A 261 10.80 12.64 -7.02
N TRP A 262 11.39 12.32 -8.16
CA TRP A 262 10.66 11.79 -9.31
C TRP A 262 10.30 10.32 -9.16
N GLY A 263 11.12 9.55 -8.43
CA GLY A 263 10.77 8.21 -8.01
C GLY A 263 9.55 8.20 -7.09
N ARG A 264 9.37 9.19 -6.21
CA ARG A 264 8.18 9.28 -5.35
C ARG A 264 6.89 9.42 -6.14
N HIS A 265 6.89 10.22 -7.21
CA HIS A 265 5.73 10.34 -8.11
C HIS A 265 5.40 9.00 -8.78
N TRP A 266 6.40 8.24 -9.21
CA TRP A 266 6.17 6.89 -9.75
C TRP A 266 5.53 5.95 -8.70
N LEU A 267 5.98 6.02 -7.45
CA LEU A 267 5.48 5.19 -6.36
C LEU A 267 3.99 5.44 -6.03
N ASP A 268 3.46 6.63 -6.33
CA ASP A 268 2.00 6.90 -6.24
C ASP A 268 1.22 6.07 -7.25
N VAL A 269 1.68 6.08 -8.51
CA VAL A 269 0.98 5.44 -9.62
C VAL A 269 0.96 3.92 -9.45
N VAL A 270 2.01 3.34 -8.86
CA VAL A 270 2.09 1.90 -8.60
C VAL A 270 1.63 1.48 -7.20
N ARG A 271 0.92 2.37 -6.48
CA ARG A 271 0.28 2.11 -5.18
C ARG A 271 1.25 1.52 -4.14
N TYR A 272 2.47 2.06 -4.09
CA TYR A 272 3.55 1.53 -3.26
C TYR A 272 3.22 1.61 -1.77
N ALA A 273 3.34 0.47 -1.09
CA ALA A 273 3.38 0.37 0.36
C ALA A 273 4.22 -0.85 0.76
N GLN A 274 4.63 -0.89 2.03
CA GLN A 274 5.49 -1.95 2.56
C GLN A 274 4.72 -2.98 3.38
N SER A 275 3.39 -3.02 3.25
CA SER A 275 2.50 -3.95 3.95
C SER A 275 1.39 -4.49 3.05
N ASN A 276 0.69 -5.53 3.51
CA ASN A 276 -0.35 -6.27 2.76
C ASN A 276 -1.61 -5.45 2.47
N GLY A 277 -2.07 -4.64 3.42
CA GLY A 277 -3.45 -4.15 3.44
C GLY A 277 -4.41 -5.30 3.73
N TYR A 278 -5.70 -5.01 3.91
CA TYR A 278 -6.73 -5.99 4.26
C TYR A 278 -6.76 -6.40 5.75
N GLU A 279 -7.31 -7.58 6.09
CA GLU A 279 -7.58 -8.03 7.45
C GLU A 279 -6.31 -8.21 8.30
N ARG A 280 -5.23 -8.72 7.70
CA ARG A 280 -3.91 -8.84 8.32
C ARG A 280 -2.88 -8.00 7.57
N ASP A 281 -2.74 -6.75 8.00
CA ASP A 281 -1.79 -5.79 7.42
C ASP A 281 -0.34 -6.02 7.88
N ASP A 282 0.20 -7.19 7.57
CA ASP A 282 1.57 -7.58 7.84
C ASP A 282 2.57 -6.89 6.89
N GLU A 283 3.84 -6.78 7.33
CA GLU A 283 4.93 -6.27 6.48
C GLU A 283 5.11 -7.16 5.24
N LYS A 284 5.46 -6.54 4.12
CA LYS A 284 6.02 -7.17 2.92
C LYS A 284 7.54 -7.00 2.94
N PRO A 285 8.30 -7.98 3.46
CA PRO A 285 9.75 -7.89 3.48
C PRO A 285 10.35 -7.51 2.12
N MET A 286 11.44 -6.77 2.15
CA MET A 286 12.19 -6.37 0.95
C MET A 286 11.44 -5.50 -0.07
N ALA A 287 10.20 -5.07 0.19
CA ALA A 287 9.48 -4.13 -0.67
C ALA A 287 10.24 -2.80 -0.87
N TRP A 288 11.06 -2.40 0.10
CA TRP A 288 11.96 -1.24 0.00
C TRP A 288 12.96 -1.31 -1.16
N ARG A 289 13.35 -2.52 -1.61
CA ARG A 289 14.27 -2.69 -2.75
C ARG A 289 13.64 -2.20 -4.06
N TYR A 290 12.33 -2.36 -4.24
CA TYR A 290 11.61 -1.83 -5.39
C TYR A 290 11.67 -0.29 -5.42
N ARG A 291 11.44 0.36 -4.27
CA ARG A 291 11.57 1.82 -4.13
C ARG A 291 12.99 2.27 -4.51
N ASP A 292 14.01 1.59 -4.01
CA ASP A 292 15.41 1.95 -4.29
C ASP A 292 15.77 1.74 -5.76
N TYR A 293 15.27 0.68 -6.39
CA TYR A 293 15.38 0.45 -7.83
C TYR A 293 14.74 1.59 -8.65
N VAL A 294 13.55 2.05 -8.26
CA VAL A 294 12.87 3.18 -8.91
C VAL A 294 13.72 4.44 -8.78
N ILE A 295 14.14 4.80 -7.57
CA ILE A 295 14.98 5.99 -7.30
C ILE A 295 16.27 5.95 -8.13
N LYS A 296 16.95 4.80 -8.15
CA LYS A 296 18.15 4.57 -8.94
C LYS A 296 17.89 4.76 -10.44
N SER A 297 16.80 4.17 -10.96
CA SER A 297 16.46 4.25 -12.39
C SER A 297 16.23 5.69 -12.87
N PHE A 298 15.58 6.53 -12.06
CA PHE A 298 15.43 7.96 -12.37
C PHE A 298 16.77 8.69 -12.29
N ASN A 299 17.59 8.44 -11.25
CA ASN A 299 18.91 9.08 -11.13
C ASN A 299 19.85 8.76 -12.29
N GLU A 300 19.82 7.53 -12.79
CA GLU A 300 20.60 7.10 -13.96
C GLU A 300 20.00 7.58 -15.29
N ASP A 301 18.85 8.25 -15.27
CA ASP A 301 18.05 8.61 -16.45
C ASP A 301 17.81 7.41 -17.37
N LYS A 302 17.47 6.26 -16.76
CA LYS A 302 17.17 5.04 -17.49
C LYS A 302 16.10 5.34 -18.52
N PRO A 303 16.32 5.01 -19.82
CA PRO A 303 15.32 5.22 -20.85
C PRO A 303 13.96 4.66 -20.41
N TYR A 304 12.91 5.48 -20.47
CA TYR A 304 11.61 5.09 -19.91
C TYR A 304 11.05 3.81 -20.54
N HIS A 305 11.29 3.59 -21.84
CA HIS A 305 10.94 2.32 -22.50
C HIS A 305 11.60 1.10 -21.84
N ARG A 306 12.87 1.21 -21.44
CA ARG A 306 13.60 0.14 -20.73
C ARG A 306 13.08 -0.02 -19.31
N PHE A 307 12.76 1.07 -18.63
CA PHE A 307 12.13 1.02 -17.32
C PHE A 307 10.78 0.28 -17.37
N MET A 308 9.92 0.54 -18.37
CA MET A 308 8.67 -0.21 -18.56
C MET A 308 8.89 -1.71 -18.80
N LEU A 309 9.88 -2.06 -19.63
CA LEU A 309 10.26 -3.45 -19.89
C LEU A 309 10.65 -4.20 -18.60
N GLU A 310 11.47 -3.58 -17.77
CA GLU A 310 11.93 -4.18 -16.51
C GLU A 310 10.78 -4.36 -15.51
N GLN A 311 9.87 -3.38 -15.40
CA GLN A 311 8.70 -3.46 -14.51
C GLN A 311 7.81 -4.66 -14.80
N LEU A 312 7.52 -4.92 -16.08
CA LEU A 312 6.56 -5.94 -16.51
C LEU A 312 7.22 -7.32 -16.72
N ALA A 313 8.46 -7.34 -17.18
CA ALA A 313 9.11 -8.57 -17.65
C ALA A 313 10.62 -8.62 -17.34
N GLY A 314 11.08 -7.91 -16.31
CA GLY A 314 12.51 -7.78 -16.02
C GLY A 314 13.23 -9.10 -15.74
N ASP A 315 12.53 -10.11 -15.22
CA ASP A 315 13.03 -11.47 -15.04
C ASP A 315 13.09 -12.28 -16.36
N GLU A 316 12.35 -11.85 -17.39
CA GLU A 316 12.28 -12.50 -18.70
C GLU A 316 13.24 -11.89 -19.72
N LEU A 317 13.84 -10.74 -19.44
CA LEU A 317 14.73 -10.06 -20.38
C LEU A 317 15.96 -10.93 -20.73
N PRO A 318 16.45 -10.90 -21.99
CA PRO A 318 17.67 -11.61 -22.37
C PRO A 318 18.91 -11.20 -21.56
N ASP A 319 18.94 -9.93 -21.15
CA ASP A 319 19.98 -9.30 -20.33
C ASP A 319 19.53 -9.10 -18.86
N SER A 320 18.63 -9.97 -18.39
CA SER A 320 18.10 -9.94 -17.03
C SER A 320 19.22 -9.97 -15.98
N ASN A 321 19.06 -9.13 -14.95
CA ASN A 321 19.99 -8.96 -13.84
C ASN A 321 19.19 -8.73 -12.53
N PHE A 322 19.88 -8.54 -11.41
CA PHE A 322 19.20 -8.37 -10.12
C PHE A 322 18.27 -7.16 -10.05
N ASP A 323 18.64 -6.03 -10.68
CA ASP A 323 17.79 -4.84 -10.71
C ASP A 323 16.52 -5.09 -11.54
N SER A 324 16.64 -5.74 -12.70
CA SER A 324 15.47 -6.08 -13.52
C SER A 324 14.56 -7.10 -12.83
N VAL A 325 15.11 -8.04 -12.05
CA VAL A 325 14.32 -8.95 -11.21
C VAL A 325 13.58 -8.18 -10.10
N VAL A 326 14.25 -7.24 -9.42
CA VAL A 326 13.62 -6.38 -8.39
C VAL A 326 12.47 -5.56 -8.98
N ALA A 327 12.61 -5.08 -10.22
CA ALA A 327 11.58 -4.31 -10.91
C ALA A 327 10.25 -5.08 -11.06
N THR A 328 10.28 -6.42 -11.18
CA THR A 328 9.08 -7.26 -11.23
C THR A 328 8.30 -7.30 -9.90
N GLY A 329 8.89 -6.75 -8.82
CA GLY A 329 8.19 -6.47 -7.58
C GLY A 329 6.95 -5.59 -7.77
N PHE A 330 6.81 -4.91 -8.91
CA PHE A 330 5.60 -4.23 -9.39
C PHE A 330 4.31 -5.04 -9.12
N TYR A 331 4.30 -6.32 -9.46
CA TYR A 331 3.13 -7.21 -9.27
C TYR A 331 2.86 -7.58 -7.80
N ARG A 332 3.75 -7.20 -6.89
CA ARG A 332 3.66 -7.53 -5.46
C ARG A 332 3.31 -6.33 -4.60
N LEU A 333 3.11 -5.15 -5.18
CA LEU A 333 2.82 -3.92 -4.44
C LEU A 333 1.36 -3.80 -3.99
N GLY A 334 0.40 -4.31 -4.78
CA GLY A 334 -1.05 -4.27 -4.51
C GLY A 334 -1.48 -4.99 -3.23
N VAL A 335 -2.77 -4.91 -2.88
CA VAL A 335 -3.28 -5.51 -1.62
C VAL A 335 -3.17 -7.03 -1.65
N TRP A 336 -2.81 -7.67 -0.53
CA TRP A 336 -2.74 -9.13 -0.39
C TRP A 336 -3.85 -9.63 0.52
N ASP A 337 -4.80 -10.36 -0.04
CA ASP A 337 -5.77 -11.16 0.73
C ASP A 337 -5.12 -12.51 1.10
N ASP A 338 -4.69 -12.63 2.35
CA ASP A 338 -3.96 -13.80 2.86
C ASP A 338 -4.88 -14.85 3.51
N GLU A 339 -6.18 -14.57 3.64
CA GLU A 339 -7.20 -15.47 4.17
C GLU A 339 -8.52 -15.45 3.37
N PRO A 340 -8.46 -15.67 2.04
CA PRO A 340 -9.65 -15.53 1.19
C PRO A 340 -10.69 -16.61 1.47
N ASP A 341 -11.96 -16.19 1.60
CA ASP A 341 -13.12 -17.09 1.69
C ASP A 341 -13.26 -17.95 0.42
N ASP A 342 -13.09 -17.35 -0.76
CA ASP A 342 -13.08 -18.04 -2.06
C ASP A 342 -11.74 -17.85 -2.77
N LYS A 343 -10.90 -18.89 -2.69
CA LYS A 343 -9.58 -18.92 -3.33
C LYS A 343 -9.63 -18.78 -4.86
N GLY A 344 -10.72 -19.22 -5.50
CA GLY A 344 -10.89 -19.10 -6.94
C GLY A 344 -11.12 -17.66 -7.36
N MET A 345 -11.99 -16.96 -6.63
CA MET A 345 -12.25 -15.53 -6.85
C MET A 345 -11.03 -14.67 -6.53
N ALA A 346 -10.35 -14.92 -5.40
CA ALA A 346 -9.18 -14.15 -4.98
C ALA A 346 -8.06 -14.11 -6.04
N VAL A 347 -7.85 -15.22 -6.78
CA VAL A 347 -6.90 -15.25 -7.89
C VAL A 347 -7.29 -14.30 -9.03
N PHE A 348 -8.58 -14.20 -9.36
CA PHE A 348 -9.04 -13.30 -10.41
C PHE A 348 -9.08 -11.84 -9.96
N ASP A 349 -9.26 -11.57 -8.67
CA ASP A 349 -9.12 -10.22 -8.11
C ASP A 349 -7.67 -9.74 -8.14
N GLU A 350 -6.69 -10.61 -7.84
CA GLU A 350 -5.26 -10.30 -8.03
C GLU A 350 -4.93 -10.01 -9.51
N LEU A 351 -5.46 -10.81 -10.43
CA LEU A 351 -5.27 -10.60 -11.87
C LEU A 351 -5.94 -9.31 -12.38
N ASP A 352 -7.11 -8.96 -11.85
CA ASP A 352 -7.77 -7.68 -12.14
C ASP A 352 -6.93 -6.49 -11.67
N ASP A 353 -6.32 -6.57 -10.48
CA ASP A 353 -5.38 -5.54 -9.99
C ASP A 353 -4.19 -5.38 -10.94
N PHE A 354 -3.65 -6.47 -11.52
CA PHE A 354 -2.58 -6.41 -12.52
C PHE A 354 -3.03 -5.73 -13.82
N VAL A 355 -4.21 -6.10 -14.33
CA VAL A 355 -4.80 -5.52 -15.54
C VAL A 355 -5.07 -4.03 -15.34
N SER A 356 -5.78 -3.68 -14.26
CA SER A 356 -6.18 -2.32 -13.94
C SER A 356 -4.98 -1.41 -13.71
N THR A 357 -3.97 -1.89 -12.98
CA THR A 357 -2.74 -1.13 -12.75
C THR A 357 -1.94 -0.96 -14.03
N THR A 358 -1.73 -2.03 -14.80
CA THR A 358 -0.94 -1.94 -16.04
C THR A 358 -1.61 -1.00 -17.03
N GLY A 359 -2.94 -1.11 -17.18
CA GLY A 359 -3.76 -0.27 -18.03
C GLY A 359 -3.65 1.21 -17.68
N THR A 360 -3.92 1.57 -16.43
CA THR A 360 -3.92 2.97 -15.97
C THR A 360 -2.50 3.56 -15.88
N THR A 361 -1.51 2.75 -15.50
CA THR A 361 -0.12 3.20 -15.32
C THR A 361 0.57 3.45 -16.64
N PHE A 362 0.56 2.50 -17.58
CA PHE A 362 1.43 2.57 -18.76
C PHE A 362 0.71 3.09 -20.00
N ILE A 363 -0.56 2.72 -20.21
CA ILE A 363 -1.32 3.11 -21.42
C ILE A 363 -2.45 4.09 -21.13
N GLY A 364 -2.67 4.47 -19.86
CA GLY A 364 -3.66 5.46 -19.46
C GLY A 364 -5.09 5.06 -19.82
N LEU A 365 -5.47 3.79 -19.69
CA LEU A 365 -6.83 3.30 -19.96
C LEU A 365 -7.40 2.54 -18.77
N THR A 366 -8.69 2.75 -18.49
CA THR A 366 -9.43 2.03 -17.44
C THR A 366 -10.10 0.78 -18.02
N LEU A 367 -9.48 -0.38 -17.84
CA LEU A 367 -9.98 -1.64 -18.40
C LEU A 367 -11.01 -2.35 -17.51
N GLY A 368 -11.06 -2.03 -16.21
CA GLY A 368 -11.81 -2.80 -15.20
C GLY A 368 -13.32 -2.94 -15.44
N CYS A 369 -13.99 -1.94 -16.05
CA CYS A 369 -15.42 -2.07 -16.38
C CYS A 369 -15.68 -3.21 -17.38
N ALA A 370 -14.71 -3.52 -18.25
CA ALA A 370 -14.81 -4.59 -19.23
C ALA A 370 -14.77 -6.00 -18.62
N ARG A 371 -14.51 -6.14 -17.30
CA ARG A 371 -14.46 -7.42 -16.59
C ARG A 371 -15.80 -8.16 -16.66
N CYS A 372 -16.90 -7.45 -16.38
CA CYS A 372 -18.21 -8.09 -16.21
C CYS A 372 -19.09 -8.01 -17.46
N HIS A 373 -18.89 -7.01 -18.31
CA HIS A 373 -19.62 -6.75 -19.55
C HIS A 373 -18.75 -5.90 -20.48
N ASP A 374 -19.11 -5.75 -21.75
CA ASP A 374 -18.37 -4.85 -22.65
C ASP A 374 -18.33 -3.41 -22.10
N HIS A 375 -17.20 -2.73 -22.26
CA HIS A 375 -17.03 -1.40 -21.69
C HIS A 375 -18.11 -0.43 -22.22
N LYS A 376 -18.70 0.38 -21.33
CA LYS A 376 -19.89 1.19 -21.66
C LYS A 376 -19.63 2.29 -22.69
N PHE A 377 -18.43 2.87 -22.67
CA PHE A 377 -18.08 4.05 -23.48
C PHE A 377 -16.88 3.80 -24.39
N ASP A 378 -15.78 3.31 -23.81
CA ASP A 378 -14.59 2.94 -24.57
C ASP A 378 -14.76 1.71 -25.45
N PRO A 379 -14.06 1.65 -26.59
CA PRO A 379 -14.07 0.52 -27.52
C PRO A 379 -13.23 -0.65 -27.00
N ILE A 380 -13.53 -1.12 -25.78
CA ILE A 380 -12.94 -2.30 -25.15
C ILE A 380 -14.05 -3.34 -24.88
N SER A 381 -13.96 -4.49 -25.55
CA SER A 381 -14.88 -5.60 -25.30
C SER A 381 -14.52 -6.36 -24.03
N GLN A 382 -15.46 -7.16 -23.51
CA GLN A 382 -15.16 -8.14 -22.47
C GLN A 382 -14.10 -9.16 -22.96
N ALA A 383 -14.12 -9.52 -24.25
CA ALA A 383 -13.11 -10.37 -24.83
C ALA A 383 -11.71 -9.72 -24.77
N ASP A 384 -11.58 -8.43 -25.10
CA ASP A 384 -10.31 -7.68 -25.01
C ASP A 384 -9.77 -7.71 -23.57
N TYR A 385 -10.63 -7.54 -22.57
CA TYR A 385 -10.25 -7.62 -21.16
C TYR A 385 -9.62 -8.98 -20.81
N TYR A 386 -10.29 -10.09 -21.13
CA TYR A 386 -9.77 -11.42 -20.80
C TYR A 386 -8.57 -11.84 -21.67
N GLN A 387 -8.49 -11.35 -22.90
CA GLN A 387 -7.30 -11.50 -23.73
C GLN A 387 -6.09 -10.76 -23.14
N PHE A 388 -6.30 -9.55 -22.62
CA PHE A 388 -5.26 -8.79 -21.93
C PHE A 388 -4.89 -9.42 -20.57
N LEU A 389 -5.86 -9.91 -19.81
CA LEU A 389 -5.65 -10.64 -18.54
C LEU A 389 -4.79 -11.88 -18.74
N SER A 390 -4.91 -12.57 -19.88
CA SER A 390 -4.19 -13.80 -20.16
C SER A 390 -2.65 -13.64 -20.14
N PHE A 391 -2.12 -12.43 -20.36
CA PHE A 391 -0.69 -12.15 -20.23
C PHE A 391 -0.16 -12.33 -18.80
N PHE A 392 -1.02 -12.22 -17.80
CA PHE A 392 -0.66 -12.34 -16.38
C PHE A 392 -1.04 -13.66 -15.75
N ARG A 393 -1.84 -14.49 -16.45
CA ARG A 393 -2.45 -15.71 -15.90
C ARG A 393 -1.43 -16.71 -15.33
N ASN A 394 -0.19 -16.69 -15.83
CA ASN A 394 0.89 -17.56 -15.40
C ASN A 394 1.67 -17.08 -14.18
N ILE A 395 1.49 -15.83 -13.75
CA ILE A 395 2.07 -15.31 -12.51
C ILE A 395 1.51 -16.12 -11.34
N ARG A 396 2.40 -16.63 -10.49
CA ARG A 396 2.01 -17.35 -9.29
C ARG A 396 1.31 -16.40 -8.32
N PRO A 397 0.19 -16.81 -7.69
CA PRO A 397 -0.41 -16.03 -6.62
C PRO A 397 0.61 -15.67 -5.54
N HIS A 398 0.41 -14.54 -4.88
CA HIS A 398 1.27 -14.17 -3.76
C HIS A 398 1.25 -15.22 -2.65
N GLU A 399 2.25 -15.16 -1.78
CA GLU A 399 2.37 -16.01 -0.61
C GLU A 399 3.14 -15.24 0.47
N ASN A 400 2.90 -15.64 1.72
CA ASN A 400 3.65 -15.15 2.88
C ASN A 400 5.16 -15.37 2.72
N ALA A 401 5.93 -14.56 3.44
CA ALA A 401 7.40 -14.55 3.34
C ALA A 401 8.00 -15.96 3.48
N LYS A 402 8.50 -16.48 2.35
CA LYS A 402 9.10 -17.80 2.22
C LYS A 402 10.41 -17.65 1.47
N TYR A 403 11.52 -17.66 2.21
CA TYR A 403 12.86 -17.48 1.64
C TYR A 403 13.42 -18.81 1.12
N SER A 404 12.80 -19.33 0.07
CA SER A 404 13.26 -20.53 -0.62
C SER A 404 13.18 -20.37 -2.15
N LEU A 405 13.90 -21.21 -2.89
CA LEU A 405 13.89 -21.15 -4.35
C LEU A 405 12.54 -21.39 -5.00
N ASP A 406 11.63 -22.08 -4.32
CA ASP A 406 10.29 -22.33 -4.83
C ASP A 406 9.28 -21.26 -4.39
N SER A 407 9.77 -20.12 -3.89
CA SER A 407 8.89 -19.03 -3.52
C SER A 407 8.21 -18.42 -4.74
N ALA A 408 6.93 -18.10 -4.60
CA ALA A 408 6.18 -17.33 -5.58
C ALA A 408 6.51 -15.83 -5.54
N SER A 409 6.87 -15.32 -4.36
CA SER A 409 6.97 -13.87 -4.10
C SER A 409 8.39 -13.37 -3.87
N TYR A 410 9.37 -14.24 -3.61
CA TYR A 410 10.73 -13.82 -3.24
C TYR A 410 11.79 -14.52 -4.06
N THR A 411 12.60 -13.80 -4.82
CA THR A 411 13.74 -14.36 -5.57
C THR A 411 15.05 -14.06 -4.85
N PRO A 412 15.98 -15.04 -4.71
CA PRO A 412 17.31 -14.74 -4.20
C PRO A 412 18.12 -13.96 -5.24
N LEU A 413 18.81 -12.92 -4.79
CA LEU A 413 19.73 -12.12 -5.60
C LEU A 413 21.13 -12.77 -5.56
N GLU A 414 21.22 -13.97 -6.13
CA GLU A 414 22.43 -14.78 -6.11
C GLU A 414 22.60 -15.54 -7.43
N THR A 415 23.83 -15.91 -7.74
CA THR A 415 24.19 -16.70 -8.92
C THR A 415 23.54 -18.11 -8.89
N PRO A 416 23.11 -18.64 -10.04
CA PRO A 416 22.54 -19.99 -10.13
C PRO A 416 23.46 -21.08 -9.55
N ASP A 417 24.78 -20.91 -9.63
CA ASP A 417 25.77 -21.89 -9.16
C ASP A 417 25.80 -22.00 -7.64
N ASN A 418 25.83 -20.86 -6.93
CA ASN A 418 25.81 -20.83 -5.47
C ASN A 418 24.47 -21.34 -4.93
N ILE A 419 23.38 -21.00 -5.62
CA ILE A 419 22.06 -21.54 -5.36
C ILE A 419 22.06 -23.08 -5.46
N ARG A 420 22.59 -23.66 -6.55
CA ARG A 420 22.69 -25.13 -6.72
C ARG A 420 23.51 -25.77 -5.60
N ARG A 421 24.68 -25.20 -5.24
CA ARG A 421 25.51 -25.70 -4.14
C ARG A 421 24.79 -25.70 -2.79
N TRP A 422 24.00 -24.66 -2.50
CA TRP A 422 23.20 -24.63 -1.27
C TRP A 422 22.15 -25.75 -1.24
N HIS A 423 21.49 -26.00 -2.37
CA HIS A 423 20.52 -27.10 -2.49
C HIS A 423 21.15 -28.48 -2.36
N GLU A 424 22.31 -28.70 -2.95
CA GLU A 424 23.07 -29.95 -2.78
C GLU A 424 23.43 -30.18 -1.31
N LYS A 425 23.84 -29.11 -0.60
CA LYS A 425 24.12 -29.15 0.84
C LYS A 425 22.87 -29.42 1.69
N GLN A 426 21.72 -28.84 1.34
CA GLN A 426 20.45 -29.15 2.03
C GLN A 426 20.02 -30.59 1.76
N GLY A 427 20.10 -31.03 0.51
CA GLY A 427 19.76 -32.39 0.10
C GLY A 427 20.63 -33.45 0.79
N SER A 428 21.92 -33.18 1.00
CA SER A 428 22.82 -34.11 1.70
C SER A 428 22.49 -34.24 3.20
N LYS A 429 21.93 -33.19 3.83
CA LYS A 429 21.41 -33.25 5.21
C LYS A 429 20.05 -33.96 5.28
N LEU A 430 19.15 -33.69 4.33
CA LEU A 430 17.75 -34.16 4.38
C LEU A 430 17.59 -35.63 4.02
N LYS A 431 18.25 -36.10 2.94
CA LYS A 431 18.13 -37.48 2.45
C LYS A 431 18.32 -38.56 3.54
N PRO A 432 19.37 -38.52 4.39
CA PRO A 432 19.53 -39.52 5.44
C PRO A 432 18.44 -39.45 6.52
N LEU A 433 18.01 -38.24 6.91
CA LEU A 433 16.96 -38.06 7.91
C LEU A 433 15.60 -38.54 7.40
N GLU A 434 15.27 -38.27 6.13
CA GLU A 434 14.03 -38.71 5.50
C GLU A 434 13.98 -40.25 5.37
N ALA A 435 15.11 -40.88 5.04
CA ALA A 435 15.22 -42.33 5.02
C ALA A 435 15.02 -42.94 6.42
N GLN A 436 15.62 -42.34 7.45
CA GLN A 436 15.41 -42.74 8.85
C GLN A 436 13.93 -42.59 9.25
N LEU A 437 13.32 -41.44 8.97
CA LEU A 437 11.91 -41.19 9.27
C LEU A 437 10.98 -42.20 8.58
N ALA A 438 11.21 -42.51 7.30
CA ALA A 438 10.38 -43.47 6.56
C ALA A 438 10.45 -44.88 7.18
N SER A 439 11.65 -45.33 7.55
CA SER A 439 11.82 -46.61 8.23
C SER A 439 11.14 -46.64 9.61
N LEU A 440 11.25 -45.55 10.38
CA LEU A 440 10.65 -45.43 11.71
C LEU A 440 9.13 -45.29 11.66
N GLN A 441 8.58 -44.59 10.66
CA GLN A 441 7.14 -44.50 10.41
C GLN A 441 6.53 -45.87 10.10
N THR A 442 7.23 -46.69 9.32
CA THR A 442 6.82 -48.08 9.05
C THR A 442 6.76 -48.89 10.36
N GLN A 443 7.78 -48.79 11.21
CA GLN A 443 7.78 -49.45 12.52
C GLN A 443 6.68 -48.93 13.46
N THR A 444 6.44 -47.61 13.44
CA THR A 444 5.39 -46.98 14.25
C THR A 444 4.01 -47.45 13.81
N ALA A 445 3.77 -47.58 12.51
CA ALA A 445 2.52 -48.09 11.95
C ALA A 445 2.26 -49.55 12.34
N ASP A 446 3.27 -50.41 12.23
CA ASP A 446 3.20 -51.82 12.65
C ASP A 446 2.85 -51.95 14.15
N ARG A 447 3.55 -51.20 15.01
CA ARG A 447 3.29 -51.22 16.46
C ARG A 447 1.89 -50.69 16.80
N LYS A 448 1.43 -49.62 16.15
CA LYS A 448 0.06 -49.10 16.32
C LYS A 448 -1.00 -50.13 15.90
N GLN A 449 -0.75 -50.87 14.83
CA GLN A 449 -1.63 -51.95 14.40
C GLN A 449 -1.69 -53.07 15.44
N ARG A 450 -0.55 -53.54 15.96
CA ARG A 450 -0.50 -54.56 17.03
C ARG A 450 -1.22 -54.11 18.30
N ILE A 451 -1.06 -52.86 18.72
CA ILE A 451 -1.80 -52.27 19.85
C ILE A 451 -3.31 -52.28 19.58
N LYS A 452 -3.74 -51.87 18.39
CA LYS A 452 -5.15 -51.83 18.00
C LYS A 452 -5.78 -53.24 17.99
N GLU A 453 -5.05 -54.23 17.52
CA GLU A 453 -5.47 -55.64 17.52
C GLU A 453 -5.61 -56.18 18.95
N ALA A 454 -4.63 -55.92 19.82
CA ALA A 454 -4.69 -56.33 21.23
C ALA A 454 -5.82 -55.62 22.01
N GLN A 455 -6.08 -54.33 21.74
CA GLN A 455 -7.22 -53.60 22.30
C GLN A 455 -8.56 -54.17 21.82
N LYS A 456 -8.66 -54.56 20.54
CA LYS A 456 -9.86 -55.22 20.00
C LYS A 456 -10.11 -56.56 20.70
N GLN A 457 -9.06 -57.35 20.92
CA GLN A 457 -9.15 -58.59 21.70
C GLN A 457 -9.61 -58.33 23.14
N ALA A 458 -9.04 -57.32 23.82
CA ALA A 458 -9.47 -56.94 25.17
C ALA A 458 -10.97 -56.60 25.23
N LYS A 459 -11.47 -55.82 24.26
CA LYS A 459 -12.88 -55.46 24.16
C LYS A 459 -13.79 -56.68 23.90
N GLN A 460 -13.32 -57.67 23.13
CA GLN A 460 -14.04 -58.92 22.93
C GLN A 460 -14.13 -59.74 24.23
N PHE A 461 -13.04 -59.82 25.01
CA PHE A 461 -13.05 -60.47 26.31
C PHE A 461 -13.92 -59.72 27.34
N GLU A 462 -13.93 -58.38 27.33
CA GLU A 462 -14.82 -57.56 28.16
C GLU A 462 -16.30 -57.82 27.84
N ALA A 463 -16.66 -57.84 26.56
CA ALA A 463 -18.02 -58.16 26.13
C ALA A 463 -18.43 -59.59 26.54
N ARG A 464 -17.52 -60.57 26.39
CA ARG A 464 -17.75 -61.95 26.80
C ARG A 464 -17.93 -62.09 28.31
N LEU A 465 -17.13 -61.37 29.10
CA LEU A 465 -17.24 -61.33 30.56
C LEU A 465 -18.59 -60.77 30.99
N ALA A 466 -19.07 -59.71 30.33
CA ALA A 466 -20.38 -59.10 30.62
C ALA A 466 -21.58 -60.00 30.26
N SER A 467 -21.40 -60.93 29.31
CA SER A 467 -22.47 -61.83 28.84
C SER A 467 -22.54 -63.20 29.52
N SER A 468 -21.48 -63.64 30.21
CA SER A 468 -21.44 -64.97 30.83
C SER A 468 -22.17 -64.99 32.18
N GLN A 469 -22.95 -66.05 32.45
CA GLN A 469 -23.68 -66.28 33.71
C GLN A 469 -23.04 -67.40 34.56
N ILE A 470 -21.86 -67.89 34.17
CA ILE A 470 -21.18 -69.03 34.80
C ILE A 470 -19.91 -68.54 35.50
N ASP A 471 -19.87 -68.63 36.83
CA ASP A 471 -18.76 -68.10 37.66
C ASP A 471 -17.37 -68.64 37.23
N GLN A 472 -17.28 -69.94 36.95
CA GLN A 472 -16.02 -70.59 36.53
C GLN A 472 -15.54 -70.10 35.14
N GLU A 473 -16.47 -69.72 34.24
CA GLU A 473 -16.12 -69.13 32.94
C GLU A 473 -15.71 -67.65 33.10
N GLN A 474 -16.39 -66.91 33.97
CA GLN A 474 -16.05 -65.51 34.26
C GLN A 474 -14.63 -65.37 34.83
N ASP A 475 -14.20 -66.25 35.74
CA ASP A 475 -12.84 -66.23 36.29
C ASP A 475 -11.77 -66.54 35.22
N GLN A 476 -12.05 -67.50 34.33
CA GLN A 476 -11.18 -67.79 33.20
C GLN A 476 -11.08 -66.61 32.23
N VAL A 477 -12.20 -65.97 31.89
CA VAL A 477 -12.25 -64.80 31.00
C VAL A 477 -11.56 -63.59 31.65
N ARG A 478 -11.72 -63.37 32.96
CA ARG A 478 -11.04 -62.30 33.71
C ARG A 478 -9.52 -62.48 33.67
N THR A 479 -9.03 -63.70 33.88
CA THR A 479 -7.60 -64.03 33.79
C THR A 479 -7.03 -63.77 32.38
N HIS A 480 -7.77 -64.15 31.33
CA HIS A 480 -7.36 -63.87 29.94
C HIS A 480 -7.40 -62.37 29.62
N LEU A 481 -8.42 -61.65 30.09
CA LEU A 481 -8.54 -60.21 29.93
C LEU A 481 -7.38 -59.46 30.61
N GLU A 482 -6.98 -59.85 31.81
CA GLU A 482 -5.81 -59.28 32.49
C GLU A 482 -4.52 -59.53 31.72
N ARG A 483 -4.34 -60.73 31.15
CA ARG A 483 -3.19 -61.04 30.29
C ARG A 483 -3.16 -60.14 29.05
N VAL A 484 -4.29 -59.95 28.36
CA VAL A 484 -4.38 -59.07 27.18
C VAL A 484 -4.20 -57.59 27.56
N ARG A 485 -4.72 -57.14 28.70
CA ARG A 485 -4.50 -55.77 29.20
C ARG A 485 -3.03 -55.51 29.53
N ASN A 486 -2.34 -56.48 30.12
CA ASN A 486 -0.90 -56.39 30.37
C ASN A 486 -0.10 -56.39 29.06
N GLU A 487 -0.53 -57.16 28.05
CA GLU A 487 0.04 -57.12 26.71
C GLU A 487 -0.12 -55.76 26.04
N VAL A 488 -1.30 -55.14 26.12
CA VAL A 488 -1.53 -53.77 25.62
C VAL A 488 -0.60 -52.78 26.31
N LYS A 489 -0.47 -52.83 27.64
CA LYS A 489 0.45 -51.95 28.40
C LYS A 489 1.90 -52.14 27.96
N ARG A 490 2.33 -53.39 27.74
CA ARG A 490 3.68 -53.71 27.25
C ARG A 490 3.92 -53.15 25.85
N LEU A 491 3.00 -53.40 24.90
CA LEU A 491 3.11 -52.89 23.53
C LEU A 491 3.09 -51.35 23.48
N GLN A 492 2.32 -50.70 24.34
CA GLN A 492 2.32 -49.24 24.48
C GLN A 492 3.67 -48.72 25.03
N ALA A 493 4.24 -49.38 26.04
CA ALA A 493 5.55 -49.02 26.58
C ALA A 493 6.67 -49.22 25.56
N GLU A 494 6.60 -50.29 24.76
CA GLU A 494 7.53 -50.56 23.65
C GLU A 494 7.38 -49.56 22.49
N ALA A 495 6.17 -49.05 22.21
CA ALA A 495 5.94 -48.07 21.15
C ALA A 495 6.44 -46.66 21.48
N LYS A 496 6.40 -46.26 22.76
CA LYS A 496 6.68 -44.89 23.21
C LYS A 496 8.04 -44.34 22.78
N PRO A 497 9.19 -45.06 22.91
CA PRO A 497 10.49 -44.54 22.45
C PRO A 497 10.53 -44.26 20.95
N THR A 498 9.88 -45.11 20.13
CA THR A 498 9.83 -44.96 18.68
C THR A 498 8.93 -43.79 18.26
N GLU A 499 7.85 -43.51 18.99
CA GLU A 499 7.04 -42.30 18.77
C GLU A 499 7.80 -41.02 19.12
N GLU A 500 8.56 -41.02 20.23
CA GLU A 500 9.41 -39.89 20.62
C GLU A 500 10.54 -39.64 19.61
N GLU A 501 11.18 -40.70 19.12
CA GLU A 501 12.23 -40.60 18.09
C GLU A 501 11.66 -40.14 16.74
N ASN A 502 10.45 -40.57 16.37
CA ASN A 502 9.74 -40.10 15.18
C ASN A 502 9.47 -38.60 15.27
N LYS A 503 8.99 -38.11 16.42
CA LYS A 503 8.80 -36.69 16.68
C LYS A 503 10.12 -35.91 16.59
N LYS A 504 11.21 -36.42 17.20
CA LYS A 504 12.54 -35.78 17.14
C LYS A 504 13.07 -35.69 15.70
N LEU A 505 12.94 -36.76 14.90
CA LEU A 505 13.34 -36.75 13.49
C LEU A 505 12.51 -35.76 12.66
N GLN A 506 11.20 -35.70 12.89
CA GLN A 506 10.33 -34.70 12.27
C GLN A 506 10.77 -33.27 12.64
N GLU A 507 11.12 -33.01 13.89
CA GLU A 507 11.65 -31.72 14.35
C GLU A 507 13.01 -31.39 13.71
N GLN A 508 13.91 -32.36 13.57
CA GLN A 508 15.21 -32.18 12.90
C GLN A 508 15.05 -31.87 11.41
N ILE A 509 14.23 -32.65 10.69
CA ILE A 509 13.91 -32.39 9.28
C ILE A 509 13.27 -31.01 9.13
N SER A 510 12.33 -30.67 10.01
CA SER A 510 11.69 -29.35 10.04
C SER A 510 12.72 -28.24 10.25
N ARG A 511 13.67 -28.40 11.18
CA ARG A 511 14.76 -27.43 11.42
C ARG A 511 15.64 -27.24 10.18
N VAL A 512 16.03 -28.33 9.51
CA VAL A 512 16.83 -28.25 8.27
C VAL A 512 16.03 -27.59 7.14
N ARG A 513 14.75 -27.95 6.95
CA ARG A 513 13.88 -27.32 5.94
C ARG A 513 13.60 -25.84 6.21
N LYS A 514 13.61 -25.42 7.48
CA LYS A 514 13.45 -24.01 7.90
C LYS A 514 14.77 -23.22 7.85
N GLU A 515 15.92 -23.87 7.62
CA GLU A 515 17.19 -23.18 7.41
C GLU A 515 17.06 -22.30 6.16
N THR A 516 17.09 -20.99 6.37
CA THR A 516 16.98 -20.02 5.28
C THR A 516 18.35 -19.86 4.62
N ALA A 517 18.38 -19.80 3.29
CA ALA A 517 19.63 -19.54 2.59
C ALA A 517 20.14 -18.14 2.94
N PRO A 518 21.44 -17.97 3.24
CA PRO A 518 22.04 -16.68 3.64
C PRO A 518 22.26 -15.77 2.43
N PHE A 519 21.29 -15.70 1.52
CA PHE A 519 21.31 -14.85 0.34
C PHE A 519 20.57 -13.54 0.62
N GLU A 520 20.86 -12.52 -0.18
CA GLU A 520 19.93 -11.40 -0.30
C GLU A 520 18.70 -11.83 -1.09
N TRP A 521 17.54 -11.26 -0.74
CA TRP A 521 16.27 -11.59 -1.38
C TRP A 521 15.58 -10.31 -1.86
N ALA A 522 14.83 -10.44 -2.94
CA ALA A 522 13.96 -9.40 -3.47
C ALA A 522 12.52 -9.89 -3.55
N LEU A 523 11.58 -9.00 -3.26
CA LEU A 523 10.17 -9.19 -3.57
C LEU A 523 10.00 -9.10 -5.09
N SER A 524 9.45 -10.15 -5.72
CA SER A 524 9.40 -10.31 -7.17
C SER A 524 8.20 -11.16 -7.61
N ALA A 525 7.89 -11.13 -8.90
CA ALA A 525 6.93 -12.05 -9.50
C ALA A 525 7.64 -13.27 -10.08
N ARG A 526 6.96 -14.42 -10.10
CA ARG A 526 7.44 -15.63 -10.78
C ARG A 526 6.29 -16.36 -11.47
N GLU A 527 6.59 -17.01 -12.58
CA GLU A 527 5.63 -17.83 -13.32
C GLU A 527 5.66 -19.31 -12.91
N ASN A 528 4.53 -19.99 -13.16
CA ASN A 528 4.34 -21.42 -12.88
C ASN A 528 5.15 -22.33 -13.82
N SER A 529 5.09 -22.06 -15.12
CA SER A 529 5.70 -22.91 -16.15
C SER A 529 5.78 -22.19 -17.50
N SER A 530 6.52 -22.78 -18.44
CA SER A 530 6.57 -22.37 -19.84
C SER A 530 5.30 -22.64 -20.65
N LYS A 531 4.28 -23.29 -20.06
CA LYS A 531 2.98 -23.53 -20.71
C LYS A 531 1.95 -22.51 -20.21
N PRO A 532 1.29 -21.76 -21.11
CA PRO A 532 0.26 -20.81 -20.72
C PRO A 532 -0.96 -21.52 -20.12
N ILE A 533 -1.52 -20.94 -19.07
CA ILE A 533 -2.76 -21.39 -18.43
C ILE A 533 -3.94 -20.85 -19.26
N PRO A 534 -4.90 -21.71 -19.67
CA PRO A 534 -6.09 -21.27 -20.42
C PRO A 534 -6.87 -20.19 -19.68
N THR A 535 -7.29 -19.15 -20.41
CA THR A 535 -8.08 -18.04 -19.89
C THR A 535 -9.46 -18.04 -20.55
N HIS A 536 -10.51 -17.92 -19.76
CA HIS A 536 -11.89 -17.92 -20.24
C HIS A 536 -12.56 -16.58 -19.90
N ILE A 537 -13.49 -16.15 -20.74
CA ILE A 537 -14.37 -15.03 -20.42
C ILE A 537 -15.27 -15.45 -19.26
N LEU A 538 -15.23 -14.73 -18.14
CA LEU A 538 -16.08 -15.07 -17.00
C LEU A 538 -17.43 -14.38 -17.13
N THR A 539 -18.50 -15.15 -16.99
CA THR A 539 -19.87 -14.60 -17.06
C THR A 539 -20.07 -13.64 -15.90
N ARG A 540 -20.31 -12.35 -16.19
CA ARG A 540 -20.41 -11.26 -15.20
C ARG A 540 -19.20 -11.20 -14.23
N GLY A 541 -18.01 -11.62 -14.68
CA GLY A 541 -16.80 -11.59 -13.87
C GLY A 541 -16.68 -12.69 -12.81
N ASN A 542 -17.60 -13.66 -12.75
CA ASN A 542 -17.62 -14.72 -11.73
C ASN A 542 -16.73 -15.91 -12.14
N ALA A 543 -15.70 -16.21 -11.33
CA ALA A 543 -14.74 -17.28 -11.55
C ALA A 543 -15.35 -18.68 -11.57
N ALA A 544 -16.49 -18.88 -10.90
CA ALA A 544 -17.22 -20.16 -10.90
C ALA A 544 -17.97 -20.43 -12.22
N THR A 545 -18.12 -19.44 -13.10
CA THR A 545 -18.87 -19.54 -14.35
C THR A 545 -18.00 -19.17 -15.57
N PRO A 546 -16.98 -19.98 -15.89
CA PRO A 546 -16.14 -19.76 -17.07
C PRO A 546 -16.95 -19.98 -18.35
N GLY A 547 -16.86 -19.03 -19.28
CA GLY A 547 -17.46 -19.08 -20.60
C GLY A 547 -16.44 -19.51 -21.66
N VAL A 548 -16.38 -18.79 -22.78
CA VAL A 548 -15.53 -19.13 -23.93
C VAL A 548 -14.05 -18.88 -23.61
N GLU A 549 -13.18 -19.83 -23.98
CA GLU A 549 -11.73 -19.65 -23.92
C GLU A 549 -11.25 -18.58 -24.90
N VAL A 550 -10.34 -17.72 -24.45
CA VAL A 550 -9.69 -16.69 -25.28
C VAL A 550 -8.19 -16.91 -25.34
N GLN A 551 -7.60 -16.53 -26.47
CA GLN A 551 -6.15 -16.56 -26.67
C GLN A 551 -5.54 -15.17 -26.39
N PRO A 552 -4.29 -15.08 -25.90
CA PRO A 552 -3.64 -13.79 -25.69
C PRO A 552 -3.64 -12.92 -26.94
N ALA A 553 -4.02 -11.65 -26.79
CA ALA A 553 -4.03 -10.64 -27.85
C ALA A 553 -3.95 -9.23 -27.23
N PHE A 554 -3.36 -8.29 -27.97
CA PHE A 554 -3.39 -6.87 -27.61
C PHE A 554 -4.80 -6.30 -27.81
N LEU A 555 -5.08 -5.11 -27.25
CA LEU A 555 -6.41 -4.49 -27.35
C LEU A 555 -6.83 -4.30 -28.82
N SER A 556 -8.05 -4.74 -29.16
CA SER A 556 -8.55 -4.72 -30.53
C SER A 556 -8.60 -3.32 -31.14
N VAL A 557 -8.86 -2.27 -30.34
CA VAL A 557 -8.84 -0.87 -30.81
C VAL A 557 -7.43 -0.41 -31.23
N LEU A 558 -6.37 -0.99 -30.64
CA LEU A 558 -4.97 -0.71 -30.94
C LEU A 558 -4.33 -1.75 -31.90
N GLY A 559 -5.16 -2.55 -32.57
CA GLY A 559 -4.72 -3.45 -33.64
C GLY A 559 -5.03 -4.93 -33.40
N GLY A 560 -5.30 -5.35 -32.16
CA GLY A 560 -5.79 -6.70 -31.84
C GLY A 560 -4.84 -7.84 -32.21
N GLN A 561 -3.55 -7.57 -32.44
CA GLN A 561 -2.63 -8.60 -32.89
C GLN A 561 -2.35 -9.60 -31.77
N ARG A 562 -2.12 -10.86 -32.16
CA ARG A 562 -1.61 -11.88 -31.24
C ARG A 562 -0.13 -11.64 -30.95
N PRO A 563 0.35 -11.87 -29.71
CA PRO A 563 1.74 -11.65 -29.37
C PRO A 563 2.65 -12.64 -30.10
N VAL A 564 3.78 -12.14 -30.58
CA VAL A 564 4.86 -12.99 -31.09
C VAL A 564 5.79 -13.33 -29.93
N VAL A 565 5.69 -14.55 -29.43
CA VAL A 565 6.50 -15.02 -28.30
C VAL A 565 7.83 -15.58 -28.79
N LYS A 566 8.93 -14.95 -28.38
CA LYS A 566 10.30 -15.40 -28.70
C LYS A 566 10.61 -16.73 -27.97
N GLN A 567 11.39 -17.59 -28.61
CA GLN A 567 11.79 -18.88 -28.02
C GLN A 567 12.57 -18.66 -26.71
N ARG A 568 12.14 -19.32 -25.65
CA ARG A 568 12.77 -19.26 -24.32
C ARG A 568 13.80 -20.38 -24.15
N PRO A 569 14.79 -20.23 -23.25
CA PRO A 569 15.66 -21.32 -22.83
C PRO A 569 14.85 -22.56 -22.41
N PRO A 570 15.29 -23.79 -22.73
CA PRO A 570 14.52 -25.01 -22.43
C PRO A 570 14.17 -25.22 -20.95
N ASP A 571 14.98 -24.66 -20.05
CA ASP A 571 14.83 -24.70 -18.59
C ASP A 571 14.03 -23.51 -18.03
N SER A 572 13.59 -22.58 -18.89
CA SER A 572 12.79 -21.43 -18.48
C SER A 572 11.42 -21.85 -17.94
N LYS A 573 11.05 -21.32 -16.78
CA LYS A 573 9.71 -21.50 -16.17
C LYS A 573 8.72 -20.39 -16.57
N SER A 574 9.03 -19.64 -17.62
CA SER A 574 8.21 -18.53 -18.10
C SER A 574 7.64 -18.82 -19.48
N THR A 575 6.43 -18.33 -19.73
CA THR A 575 5.74 -18.37 -21.02
C THR A 575 6.31 -17.39 -22.03
N GLY A 576 6.96 -16.31 -21.59
CA GLY A 576 7.39 -15.19 -22.44
C GLY A 576 6.26 -14.23 -22.85
N LEU A 577 5.04 -14.42 -22.35
CA LEU A 577 3.89 -13.57 -22.66
C LEU A 577 4.06 -12.17 -22.04
N ARG A 578 4.54 -12.07 -20.80
CA ARG A 578 4.81 -10.77 -20.16
C ARG A 578 5.83 -9.96 -20.94
N LEU A 579 6.92 -10.59 -21.40
CA LEU A 579 7.89 -9.91 -22.25
C LEU A 579 7.25 -9.39 -23.55
N ALA A 580 6.41 -10.19 -24.22
CA ALA A 580 5.73 -9.74 -25.44
C ALA A 580 4.78 -8.56 -25.18
N LEU A 581 4.06 -8.56 -24.04
CA LEU A 581 3.24 -7.42 -23.62
C LEU A 581 4.10 -6.20 -23.32
N ALA A 582 5.21 -6.37 -22.60
CA ALA A 582 6.12 -5.31 -22.23
C ALA A 582 6.76 -4.66 -23.47
N GLU A 583 7.15 -5.44 -24.47
CA GLU A 583 7.67 -4.95 -25.76
C GLU A 583 6.62 -4.16 -26.54
N TRP A 584 5.35 -4.60 -26.52
CA TRP A 584 4.25 -3.87 -27.16
C TRP A 584 3.92 -2.55 -26.45
N ILE A 585 3.93 -2.52 -25.11
CA ILE A 585 3.76 -1.28 -24.33
C ILE A 585 4.95 -0.35 -24.58
N ALA A 586 6.19 -0.84 -24.52
CA ALA A 586 7.38 -0.01 -24.66
C ALA A 586 7.70 0.41 -26.11
N SER A 587 6.90 -0.03 -27.09
CA SER A 587 7.10 0.31 -28.49
C SER A 587 6.79 1.79 -28.79
N ALA A 588 7.62 2.42 -29.61
CA ALA A 588 7.37 3.76 -30.15
C ALA A 588 6.14 3.82 -31.08
N GLU A 589 5.68 2.67 -31.60
CA GLU A 589 4.46 2.57 -32.40
C GLU A 589 3.19 2.60 -31.54
N ASN A 590 3.32 2.31 -30.23
CA ASN A 590 2.20 2.39 -29.30
C ASN A 590 1.87 3.86 -29.00
N PRO A 591 0.65 4.34 -29.32
CA PRO A 591 0.33 5.76 -29.26
C PRO A 591 0.16 6.32 -27.84
N LEU A 592 0.10 5.48 -26.80
CA LEU A 592 -0.30 5.90 -25.46
C LEU A 592 0.88 6.16 -24.50
N PRO A 593 1.88 5.28 -24.35
CA PRO A 593 2.83 5.38 -23.23
C PRO A 593 3.68 6.65 -23.23
N ALA A 594 4.11 7.11 -24.40
CA ALA A 594 4.82 8.38 -24.52
C ALA A 594 3.93 9.58 -24.16
N ARG A 595 2.65 9.58 -24.57
CA ARG A 595 1.69 10.64 -24.22
C ARG A 595 1.38 10.64 -22.73
N VAL A 596 1.16 9.47 -22.13
CA VAL A 596 0.87 9.31 -20.70
C VAL A 596 2.04 9.84 -19.86
N MET A 597 3.27 9.43 -20.17
CA MET A 597 4.43 9.88 -19.41
C MET A 597 4.74 11.37 -19.64
N ALA A 598 4.66 11.87 -20.88
CA ALA A 598 4.82 13.30 -21.16
C ALA A 598 3.78 14.16 -20.42
N ASN A 599 2.52 13.70 -20.38
CA ASN A 599 1.45 14.37 -19.64
C ASN A 599 1.70 14.39 -18.13
N ARG A 600 2.25 13.32 -17.54
CA ARG A 600 2.61 13.28 -16.12
C ARG A 600 3.79 14.16 -15.78
N ILE A 601 4.82 14.20 -16.63
CA ILE A 601 5.95 15.11 -16.46
C ILE A 601 5.43 16.56 -16.48
N TRP A 602 4.56 16.89 -17.44
CA TRP A 602 3.89 18.19 -17.49
C TRP A 602 3.07 18.45 -16.22
N GLN A 603 2.26 17.49 -15.79
CA GLN A 603 1.43 17.58 -14.60
C GLN A 603 2.25 17.95 -13.36
N HIS A 604 3.38 17.30 -13.13
CA HIS A 604 4.17 17.60 -11.93
C HIS A 604 4.84 18.98 -11.96
N HIS A 605 5.08 19.56 -13.14
CA HIS A 605 5.59 20.94 -13.26
C HIS A 605 4.51 22.02 -13.18
N PHE A 606 3.31 21.75 -13.71
CA PHE A 606 2.22 22.73 -13.78
C PHE A 606 1.08 22.45 -12.80
N GLY A 607 1.14 21.37 -12.04
CA GLY A 607 0.13 20.97 -11.04
C GLY A 607 -1.10 20.29 -11.64
N ARG A 608 -1.15 20.13 -12.97
CA ARG A 608 -2.24 19.47 -13.71
C ARG A 608 -1.74 19.07 -15.10
N GLY A 609 -2.23 17.94 -15.62
CA GLY A 609 -1.88 17.47 -16.96
C GLY A 609 -2.53 18.30 -18.08
N ILE A 610 -2.00 18.19 -19.30
CA ILE A 610 -2.68 18.63 -20.53
C ILE A 610 -3.98 17.84 -20.70
N VAL A 611 -3.92 16.53 -20.43
CA VAL A 611 -5.06 15.67 -20.13
C VAL A 611 -5.22 15.65 -18.63
N LYS A 612 -6.33 16.21 -18.11
CA LYS A 612 -6.57 16.34 -16.66
C LYS A 612 -6.70 14.97 -15.99
N THR A 613 -7.33 14.00 -16.66
CA THR A 613 -7.45 12.61 -16.18
C THR A 613 -6.19 11.80 -16.50
N THR A 614 -5.17 11.89 -15.65
CA THR A 614 -3.81 11.38 -15.97
C THR A 614 -3.66 9.85 -16.03
N THR A 615 -4.71 9.12 -15.66
CA THR A 615 -4.84 7.65 -15.75
C THR A 615 -5.94 7.19 -16.70
N ASP A 616 -6.66 8.12 -17.34
CA ASP A 616 -7.76 7.81 -18.27
C ASP A 616 -7.75 8.77 -19.46
N PHE A 617 -7.24 8.26 -20.58
CA PHE A 617 -7.16 8.89 -21.90
C PHE A 617 -8.30 8.39 -22.80
N GLY A 618 -9.19 7.54 -22.30
CA GLY A 618 -10.37 7.05 -23.00
C GLY A 618 -11.46 8.10 -23.15
N ARG A 619 -12.64 7.67 -23.57
CA ARG A 619 -13.84 8.50 -23.76
C ARG A 619 -14.46 8.98 -22.45
N THR A 620 -14.19 8.29 -21.35
CA THR A 620 -14.59 8.72 -20.01
C THR A 620 -13.65 9.77 -19.43
N GLY A 621 -12.44 9.89 -19.98
CA GLY A 621 -11.46 10.91 -19.64
C GLY A 621 -11.80 12.30 -20.18
N ILE A 622 -11.04 13.30 -19.72
CA ILE A 622 -11.16 14.69 -20.18
C ILE A 622 -10.22 14.91 -21.36
N ALA A 623 -10.72 15.48 -22.46
CA ALA A 623 -9.92 15.78 -23.65
C ALA A 623 -8.72 16.71 -23.34
N PRO A 624 -7.61 16.58 -24.09
CA PRO A 624 -6.43 17.42 -23.90
C PRO A 624 -6.74 18.88 -24.19
N THR A 625 -6.25 19.80 -23.35
CA THR A 625 -6.35 21.25 -23.61
C THR A 625 -5.51 21.68 -24.82
N HIS A 626 -4.37 21.01 -25.02
CA HIS A 626 -3.41 21.28 -26.09
C HIS A 626 -3.01 19.96 -26.79
N PRO A 627 -3.87 19.37 -27.65
CA PRO A 627 -3.60 18.07 -28.27
C PRO A 627 -2.30 18.06 -29.10
N GLU A 628 -2.04 19.12 -29.88
CA GLU A 628 -0.82 19.21 -30.69
C GLU A 628 0.44 19.34 -29.82
N LEU A 629 0.38 20.08 -28.71
CA LEU A 629 1.49 20.16 -27.77
C LEU A 629 1.78 18.79 -27.14
N LEU A 630 0.75 18.04 -26.75
CA LEU A 630 0.91 16.70 -26.18
C LEU A 630 1.57 15.74 -27.19
N ASP A 631 1.13 15.76 -28.45
CA ASP A 631 1.73 14.94 -29.51
C ASP A 631 3.17 15.36 -29.82
N TRP A 632 3.44 16.67 -29.80
CA TRP A 632 4.80 17.19 -29.95
C TRP A 632 5.71 16.74 -28.80
N LEU A 633 5.25 16.83 -27.55
CA LEU A 633 5.99 16.38 -26.38
C LEU A 633 6.22 14.87 -26.40
N ALA A 634 5.22 14.08 -26.79
CA ALA A 634 5.34 12.63 -26.90
C ALA A 634 6.33 12.23 -28.00
N ALA A 635 6.28 12.86 -29.18
CA ALA A 635 7.25 12.65 -30.24
C ALA A 635 8.66 13.04 -29.80
N LYS A 636 8.81 14.21 -29.15
CA LYS A 636 10.09 14.68 -28.61
C LYS A 636 10.66 13.74 -27.56
N PHE A 637 9.82 13.15 -26.71
CA PHE A 637 10.24 12.19 -25.70
C PHE A 637 10.81 10.92 -26.34
N ILE A 638 10.16 10.38 -27.37
CA ILE A 638 10.68 9.24 -28.13
C ILE A 638 12.01 9.60 -28.82
N GLU A 639 12.07 10.75 -29.52
CA GLU A 639 13.27 11.24 -30.22
C GLU A 639 14.47 11.46 -29.28
N SER A 640 14.21 11.84 -28.02
CA SER A 640 15.23 12.01 -26.98
C SER A 640 15.77 10.69 -26.41
N GLY A 641 15.37 9.55 -26.96
CA GLY A 641 15.70 8.24 -26.41
C GLY A 641 14.94 7.91 -25.13
N TRP A 642 13.75 8.49 -24.94
CA TRP A 642 12.92 8.33 -23.74
C TRP A 642 13.58 8.85 -22.45
N SER A 643 14.41 9.89 -22.55
CA SER A 643 15.06 10.55 -21.40
C SER A 643 14.07 11.43 -20.65
N VAL A 644 13.86 11.11 -19.37
CA VAL A 644 12.96 11.89 -18.51
C VAL A 644 13.63 13.21 -18.12
N LYS A 645 14.95 13.20 -17.88
CA LYS A 645 15.71 14.43 -17.58
C LYS A 645 15.71 15.43 -18.74
N GLN A 646 15.82 14.99 -20.00
CA GLN A 646 15.71 15.89 -21.15
C GLN A 646 14.32 16.51 -21.29
N MET A 647 13.26 15.79 -20.90
CA MET A 647 11.90 16.34 -20.89
C MET A 647 11.75 17.42 -19.82
N HIS A 648 12.26 17.22 -18.60
CA HIS A 648 12.29 18.28 -17.58
C HIS A 648 13.02 19.51 -18.09
N LYS A 649 14.23 19.33 -18.64
CA LYS A 649 15.02 20.43 -19.17
C LYS A 649 14.28 21.20 -20.25
N SER A 650 13.64 20.50 -21.19
CA SER A 650 12.85 21.13 -22.27
C SER A 650 11.67 21.95 -21.73
N ILE A 651 10.96 21.44 -20.72
CA ILE A 651 9.84 22.16 -20.10
C ILE A 651 10.33 23.36 -19.30
N MET A 652 11.33 23.18 -18.44
CA MET A 652 11.79 24.21 -17.52
C MET A 652 12.50 25.38 -18.24
N LEU A 653 13.11 25.13 -19.40
CA LEU A 653 13.69 26.18 -20.24
C LEU A 653 12.67 26.94 -21.10
N SER A 654 11.39 26.56 -21.08
CA SER A 654 10.34 27.31 -21.80
C SER A 654 10.00 28.61 -21.06
N SER A 655 9.65 29.65 -21.82
CA SER A 655 9.09 30.89 -21.24
C SER A 655 7.79 30.60 -20.49
N THR A 656 7.02 29.61 -20.97
CA THR A 656 5.78 29.11 -20.34
C THR A 656 6.02 28.65 -18.91
N TYR A 657 7.02 27.81 -18.67
CA TYR A 657 7.34 27.34 -17.31
C TYR A 657 7.84 28.48 -16.42
N GLN A 658 8.56 29.45 -17.00
CA GLN A 658 9.20 30.55 -16.27
C GLN A 658 8.26 31.72 -15.94
N MET A 659 6.99 31.67 -16.34
CA MET A 659 6.01 32.70 -15.97
C MET A 659 5.82 32.81 -14.44
N SER A 660 5.43 34.00 -13.99
CA SER A 660 4.98 34.24 -12.61
C SER A 660 3.61 33.61 -12.37
N SER A 661 3.42 33.05 -11.17
CA SER A 661 2.13 32.58 -10.69
C SER A 661 1.25 33.69 -10.12
N GLN A 662 1.84 34.86 -9.84
CA GLN A 662 1.14 36.03 -9.31
C GLN A 662 0.10 36.54 -10.30
N ASN A 663 -1.05 36.95 -9.77
CA ASN A 663 -2.21 37.32 -10.56
C ASN A 663 -2.75 38.69 -10.13
N GLN A 664 -1.98 39.75 -10.40
CA GLN A 664 -2.44 41.11 -10.17
C GLN A 664 -2.92 41.71 -11.50
N ASN A 665 -4.24 41.68 -11.71
CA ASN A 665 -4.97 42.41 -12.76
C ASN A 665 -4.79 41.91 -14.22
N SER A 666 -4.73 40.59 -14.46
CA SER A 666 -4.75 40.05 -15.83
C SER A 666 -6.19 39.88 -16.35
N PRO A 667 -6.55 40.42 -17.54
CA PRO A 667 -7.82 40.11 -18.22
C PRO A 667 -8.05 38.60 -18.44
N ALA A 668 -6.96 37.81 -18.50
CA ALA A 668 -7.02 36.37 -18.68
C ALA A 668 -7.72 35.64 -17.54
N LEU A 669 -7.73 36.19 -16.32
CA LEU A 669 -8.43 35.58 -15.18
C LEU A 669 -9.95 35.48 -15.41
N ALA A 670 -10.54 36.47 -16.11
CA ALA A 670 -11.97 36.48 -16.39
C ALA A 670 -12.35 35.51 -17.51
N VAL A 671 -11.45 35.32 -18.49
CA VAL A 671 -11.68 34.44 -19.64
C VAL A 671 -11.35 32.98 -19.31
N ASP A 672 -10.25 32.75 -18.62
CA ASP A 672 -9.72 31.43 -18.28
C ASP A 672 -9.33 31.36 -16.78
N PRO A 673 -10.31 31.32 -15.87
CA PRO A 673 -10.07 31.26 -14.43
C PRO A 673 -9.39 29.95 -14.01
N GLY A 674 -9.62 28.87 -14.76
CA GLY A 674 -8.99 27.56 -14.54
C GLY A 674 -7.53 27.50 -14.97
N ASN A 675 -7.04 28.52 -15.70
CA ASN A 675 -5.74 28.56 -16.36
C ASN A 675 -5.56 27.47 -17.42
N ASP A 676 -6.63 26.94 -18.03
CA ASP A 676 -6.66 25.89 -19.08
C ASP A 676 -5.75 26.19 -20.27
N LEU A 677 -5.58 27.47 -20.62
CA LEU A 677 -4.72 27.97 -21.69
C LEU A 677 -3.28 28.23 -21.24
N VAL A 678 -2.98 28.07 -19.95
CA VAL A 678 -1.63 28.26 -19.37
C VAL A 678 -1.09 29.65 -19.65
N TRP A 679 -1.87 30.67 -19.28
CA TRP A 679 -1.46 32.08 -19.37
C TRP A 679 -0.59 32.52 -18.20
N ARG A 680 -0.49 31.70 -17.14
CA ARG A 680 0.40 31.90 -15.99
C ARG A 680 0.91 30.58 -15.42
N GLN A 681 1.86 30.63 -14.49
CA GLN A 681 2.19 29.47 -13.67
C GLN A 681 1.12 29.23 -12.59
N ASN A 682 0.91 27.97 -12.21
CA ASN A 682 -0.02 27.61 -11.13
C ASN A 682 0.65 27.72 -9.76
N LEU A 683 -0.08 28.26 -8.78
CA LEU A 683 0.31 28.18 -7.38
C LEU A 683 0.14 26.73 -6.92
N ARG A 684 1.25 26.07 -6.57
CA ARG A 684 1.27 24.65 -6.22
C ARG A 684 1.64 24.44 -4.77
N ARG A 685 0.83 23.64 -4.08
CA ARG A 685 1.11 23.21 -2.73
C ARG A 685 2.09 22.04 -2.75
N LEU A 686 3.04 22.04 -1.81
CA LEU A 686 3.94 20.93 -1.56
C LEU A 686 3.15 19.71 -1.06
N GLU A 687 3.63 18.54 -1.46
CA GLU A 687 3.16 17.27 -0.94
C GLU A 687 3.69 17.03 0.48
N ALA A 688 3.01 16.18 1.25
CA ALA A 688 3.34 15.89 2.65
C ALA A 688 4.82 15.58 2.89
N GLU A 689 5.44 14.82 1.99
CA GLU A 689 6.85 14.44 2.05
C GLU A 689 7.78 15.65 1.91
N ALA A 690 7.46 16.54 0.96
CA ALA A 690 8.23 17.75 0.72
C ALA A 690 8.08 18.75 1.87
N ILE A 691 6.90 18.86 2.49
CA ILE A 691 6.68 19.68 3.69
C ILE A 691 7.59 19.18 4.83
N ARG A 692 7.54 17.89 5.14
CA ARG A 692 8.35 17.31 6.21
C ARG A 692 9.86 17.44 5.94
N ASP A 693 10.29 17.15 4.72
CA ASP A 693 11.70 17.26 4.33
C ASP A 693 12.19 18.72 4.34
N THR A 694 11.32 19.68 4.00
CA THR A 694 11.59 21.12 4.09
C THR A 694 11.81 21.55 5.54
N VAL A 695 10.96 21.10 6.46
CA VAL A 695 11.12 21.37 7.89
C VAL A 695 12.46 20.84 8.41
N LEU A 696 12.85 19.62 8.04
CA LEU A 696 14.15 19.03 8.40
C LEU A 696 15.33 19.79 7.79
N SER A 697 15.18 20.28 6.57
CA SER A 697 16.22 21.06 5.87
C SER A 697 16.43 22.41 6.55
N ILE A 698 15.34 23.13 6.84
CA ILE A 698 15.35 24.44 7.52
C ILE A 698 15.95 24.30 8.93
N SER A 699 15.55 23.27 9.69
CA SER A 699 16.09 23.01 11.02
C SER A 699 17.55 22.53 11.03
N GLY A 700 18.11 22.19 9.86
CA GLY A 700 19.49 21.72 9.72
C GLY A 700 19.69 20.27 10.19
N ARG A 701 18.63 19.47 10.24
CA ARG A 701 18.65 18.09 10.74
C ARG A 701 18.45 17.01 9.68
N LEU A 702 18.15 17.40 8.44
CA LEU A 702 17.90 16.46 7.34
C LEU A 702 19.09 15.51 7.11
N ASN A 703 18.83 14.22 7.22
CA ASN A 703 19.78 13.16 6.85
C ASN A 703 19.54 12.76 5.38
N LEU A 704 20.55 12.93 4.53
CA LEU A 704 20.51 12.59 3.11
C LEU A 704 20.91 11.13 2.82
N GLN A 705 21.00 10.27 3.83
CA GLN A 705 21.29 8.85 3.64
C GLN A 705 20.18 8.17 2.83
N MET A 706 20.59 7.66 1.67
CA MET A 706 19.74 7.00 0.69
C MET A 706 19.69 5.48 0.88
N ALA A 707 18.66 4.87 0.30
CA ALA A 707 18.47 3.43 0.15
C ALA A 707 18.38 2.63 1.47
N GLY A 708 18.11 1.32 1.37
CA GLY A 708 17.98 0.43 2.51
C GLY A 708 16.57 0.38 3.10
N ARG A 709 16.36 -0.42 4.14
CA ARG A 709 15.03 -0.56 4.75
C ARG A 709 14.50 0.79 5.23
N GLY A 710 13.19 0.99 5.08
CA GLY A 710 12.55 2.21 5.53
C GLY A 710 12.59 2.35 7.05
N PHE A 711 12.56 3.59 7.53
CA PHE A 711 12.48 3.88 8.96
C PHE A 711 11.02 3.93 9.42
N PHE A 712 10.75 3.47 10.63
CA PHE A 712 9.45 3.57 11.26
C PHE A 712 9.35 4.93 11.96
N PRO A 713 8.40 5.80 11.56
CA PRO A 713 8.21 7.07 12.25
C PRO A 713 7.75 6.83 13.69
N HIS A 714 8.05 7.79 14.57
CA HIS A 714 7.42 7.82 15.89
C HIS A 714 5.93 8.10 15.70
N LEU A 715 5.09 7.26 16.29
CA LEU A 715 3.65 7.43 16.29
C LEU A 715 3.21 7.64 17.74
N GLY A 716 2.38 8.66 17.96
CA GLY A 716 1.79 8.90 19.27
C GLY A 716 0.94 7.70 19.72
N GLY A 717 0.78 7.56 21.05
CA GLY A 717 0.06 6.46 21.64
C GLY A 717 -1.39 6.32 21.13
N GLU A 718 -2.02 7.44 20.77
CA GLU A 718 -3.36 7.48 20.17
C GLU A 718 -3.42 6.82 18.79
N VAL A 719 -2.41 6.98 17.95
CA VAL A 719 -2.36 6.34 16.62
C VAL A 719 -2.17 4.84 16.79
N ILE A 720 -1.25 4.43 17.67
CA ILE A 720 -1.01 3.02 17.99
C ILE A 720 -2.26 2.35 18.58
N SER A 721 -3.08 3.09 19.33
CA SER A 721 -4.32 2.59 19.94
C SER A 721 -5.39 2.18 18.92
N GLY A 722 -5.39 2.80 17.74
CA GLY A 722 -6.38 2.53 16.68
C GLY A 722 -6.17 1.20 15.97
N ALA A 723 -5.02 0.55 16.15
CA ALA A 723 -4.73 -0.74 15.54
C ALA A 723 -5.39 -1.90 16.30
N SER A 724 -5.88 -2.92 15.59
CA SER A 724 -6.51 -4.11 16.18
C SER A 724 -5.58 -4.89 17.13
N ASN A 725 -4.26 -4.79 16.94
CA ASN A 725 -3.24 -5.30 17.85
C ASN A 725 -2.20 -4.18 18.09
N PRO A 726 -2.41 -3.30 19.09
CA PRO A 726 -1.62 -2.08 19.29
C PRO A 726 -0.12 -2.35 19.38
N GLY A 727 0.63 -1.81 18.41
CA GLY A 727 2.09 -1.92 18.33
C GLY A 727 2.62 -3.22 17.70
N ALA A 728 1.75 -4.19 17.39
CA ALA A 728 2.19 -5.41 16.71
C ALA A 728 2.71 -5.11 15.29
N GLY A 729 3.87 -5.68 14.97
CA GLY A 729 4.54 -5.45 13.68
C GLY A 729 5.10 -4.03 13.49
N TRP A 730 5.05 -3.17 14.51
CA TRP A 730 5.67 -1.84 14.46
C TRP A 730 7.05 -1.85 15.14
N GLU A 731 8.01 -1.17 14.52
CA GLU A 731 9.37 -0.99 15.05
C GLU A 731 9.60 0.47 15.45
N ILE A 732 10.68 0.71 16.22
CA ILE A 732 11.11 2.05 16.60
C ILE A 732 12.50 2.26 16.01
N SER A 733 12.57 2.99 14.89
CA SER A 733 13.86 3.32 14.27
C SER A 733 14.61 4.35 15.10
N GLY A 734 15.94 4.30 15.10
CA GLY A 734 16.78 5.30 15.78
C GLY A 734 16.58 6.71 15.23
N GLU A 735 16.97 7.72 16.01
CA GLU A 735 16.76 9.13 15.66
C GLU A 735 17.37 9.51 14.30
N ALA A 736 18.62 9.14 14.04
CA ALA A 736 19.30 9.43 12.77
C ALA A 736 18.57 8.86 11.54
N GLU A 737 17.98 7.67 11.66
CA GLU A 737 17.16 7.04 10.61
C GLU A 737 15.86 7.81 10.40
N ARG A 738 15.20 8.24 11.48
CA ARG A 738 13.97 9.04 11.39
C ARG A 738 14.20 10.44 10.82
N LEU A 739 15.42 10.95 10.80
CA LEU A 739 15.76 12.22 10.16
C LEU A 739 16.03 12.10 8.66
N ARG A 740 15.93 10.89 8.09
CA ARG A 740 16.04 10.69 6.64
C ARG A 740 14.86 11.32 5.89
N ARG A 741 15.06 11.50 4.59
CA ARG A 741 13.98 11.92 3.68
C ARG A 741 12.77 11.03 3.80
N THR A 742 11.60 11.64 3.68
CA THR A 742 10.31 11.02 3.96
C THR A 742 9.97 9.90 2.97
N VAL A 743 10.57 9.88 1.77
CA VAL A 743 10.46 8.74 0.83
C VAL A 743 10.95 7.42 1.43
N TYR A 744 11.82 7.46 2.45
CA TYR A 744 12.31 6.30 3.19
C TYR A 744 11.47 5.92 4.40
N THR A 745 10.33 6.56 4.63
CA THR A 745 9.44 6.16 5.73
C THR A 745 8.81 4.78 5.45
N PHE A 746 8.60 4.00 6.50
CA PHE A 746 7.82 2.77 6.43
C PHE A 746 6.34 3.12 6.27
N VAL A 747 5.75 2.67 5.15
CA VAL A 747 4.35 2.96 4.81
C VAL A 747 3.53 1.70 5.07
N LYS A 748 2.79 1.71 6.17
CA LYS A 748 1.80 0.69 6.52
C LYS A 748 0.42 1.15 6.04
N ARG A 749 -0.25 0.32 5.24
CA ARG A 749 -1.49 0.68 4.54
C ARG A 749 -2.63 1.06 5.49
N THR A 750 -2.72 0.39 6.62
CA THR A 750 -3.75 0.64 7.66
C THR A 750 -3.35 1.67 8.71
N MET A 751 -2.10 2.15 8.69
CA MET A 751 -1.58 3.05 9.72
C MET A 751 -0.52 3.99 9.15
N LEU A 752 -0.95 5.19 8.73
CA LEU A 752 -0.06 6.25 8.27
C LEU A 752 0.34 7.18 9.42
N ALA A 753 1.48 7.84 9.28
CA ALA A 753 1.83 8.94 10.18
C ALA A 753 0.84 10.10 9.98
N PRO A 754 0.32 10.74 11.05
CA PRO A 754 -0.69 11.80 10.92
C PRO A 754 -0.29 12.94 9.98
N VAL A 755 0.99 13.32 9.98
CA VAL A 755 1.52 14.36 9.08
C VAL A 755 1.37 14.00 7.61
N LEU A 756 1.48 12.72 7.26
CA LEU A 756 1.30 12.26 5.88
C LEU A 756 -0.16 12.27 5.51
N GLU A 757 -1.00 11.66 6.34
CA GLU A 757 -2.44 11.53 6.10
C GLU A 757 -3.12 12.90 5.97
N ASN A 758 -2.87 13.83 6.90
CA ASN A 758 -3.50 15.15 6.88
C ASN A 758 -3.05 16.04 5.72
N PHE A 759 -1.89 15.79 5.11
CA PHE A 759 -1.38 16.54 3.95
C PHE A 759 -1.53 15.77 2.63
N ASP A 760 -2.63 15.00 2.53
CA ASP A 760 -3.05 14.31 1.31
C ASP A 760 -1.99 13.36 0.74
N TYR A 761 -1.38 12.53 1.60
CA TYR A 761 -0.54 11.42 1.14
C TYR A 761 -1.32 10.50 0.18
N SER A 762 -0.58 9.81 -0.69
CA SER A 762 -1.17 8.99 -1.74
C SER A 762 -2.04 7.85 -1.21
N ASN A 763 -3.12 7.54 -1.92
CA ASN A 763 -3.83 6.29 -1.77
C ASN A 763 -2.88 5.12 -2.03
N THR A 764 -2.74 4.21 -1.07
CA THR A 764 -1.88 3.05 -1.21
C THR A 764 -2.60 1.86 -1.83
N THR A 765 -3.95 1.79 -1.81
CA THR A 765 -4.75 0.61 -2.22
C THR A 765 -5.08 0.57 -3.69
N SER A 766 -5.02 1.68 -4.41
CA SER A 766 -5.32 1.75 -5.84
C SER A 766 -4.35 2.71 -6.55
N PRO A 767 -4.08 2.51 -7.85
CA PRO A 767 -3.30 3.45 -8.64
C PRO A 767 -3.87 4.87 -8.55
N LEU A 768 -3.02 5.86 -8.27
CA LEU A 768 -3.44 7.26 -8.15
C LEU A 768 -2.64 8.13 -9.12
N GLY A 769 -3.32 8.66 -10.15
CA GLY A 769 -2.72 9.54 -11.15
C GLY A 769 -2.57 11.00 -10.71
N GLU A 770 -3.39 11.45 -9.77
CA GLU A 770 -3.36 12.81 -9.23
C GLU A 770 -3.77 12.75 -7.75
N ARG A 771 -2.99 13.40 -6.89
CA ARG A 771 -3.34 13.51 -5.48
C ARG A 771 -4.42 14.58 -5.28
N PRO A 772 -5.42 14.35 -4.42
CA PRO A 772 -6.28 15.44 -3.98
C PRO A 772 -5.44 16.49 -3.23
N VAL A 773 -5.85 17.75 -3.32
CA VAL A 773 -5.21 18.87 -2.60
C VAL A 773 -6.29 19.56 -1.77
N THR A 774 -6.33 19.27 -0.48
CA THR A 774 -7.38 19.76 0.45
C THR A 774 -6.82 20.88 1.33
N THR A 775 -7.42 22.06 1.38
CA THR A 775 -6.98 23.12 2.32
C THR A 775 -7.95 23.21 3.48
N VAL A 776 -7.57 22.65 4.63
CA VAL A 776 -8.48 22.51 5.79
C VAL A 776 -7.82 22.95 7.10
N ALA A 777 -8.62 23.50 8.03
CA ALA A 777 -8.12 24.00 9.32
C ALA A 777 -7.29 22.98 10.14
N PRO A 778 -7.61 21.67 10.16
CA PRO A 778 -6.79 20.67 10.85
C PRO A 778 -5.32 20.64 10.41
N GLN A 779 -4.99 20.95 9.15
CA GLN A 779 -3.60 20.98 8.66
C GLN A 779 -2.79 22.08 9.36
N ALA A 780 -3.33 23.29 9.43
CA ALA A 780 -2.69 24.41 10.11
C ALA A 780 -2.55 24.15 11.63
N LEU A 781 -3.61 23.59 12.24
CA LEU A 781 -3.59 23.21 13.66
C LEU A 781 -2.56 22.11 13.95
N MET A 782 -2.40 21.14 13.05
CA MET A 782 -1.37 20.11 13.19
C MET A 782 0.02 20.73 13.12
N LEU A 783 0.30 21.60 12.15
CA LEU A 783 1.61 22.26 12.06
C LEU A 783 1.96 23.10 13.31
N LEU A 784 0.96 23.57 14.08
CA LEU A 784 1.18 24.28 15.34
C LEU A 784 1.39 23.35 16.56
N ASN A 785 0.79 22.17 16.56
CA ASN A 785 0.69 21.35 17.78
C ASN A 785 1.42 20.00 17.68
N ASP A 786 1.87 19.62 16.49
CA ASP A 786 2.55 18.36 16.25
C ASP A 786 3.89 18.30 16.99
N GLU A 787 4.19 17.14 17.59
CA GLU A 787 5.40 16.95 18.39
C GLU A 787 6.66 17.05 17.53
N PHE A 788 6.64 16.47 16.33
CA PHE A 788 7.77 16.53 15.42
C PHE A 788 8.03 17.98 15.00
N LEU A 789 7.02 18.77 14.65
CA LEU A 789 7.18 20.20 14.35
C LEU A 789 7.78 20.98 15.53
N ASN A 790 7.34 20.73 16.76
CA ASN A 790 7.89 21.38 17.95
C ASN A 790 9.37 21.02 18.19
N GLN A 791 9.74 19.75 17.98
CA GLN A 791 11.13 19.30 18.05
C GLN A 791 11.99 19.97 16.96
N GLN A 792 11.47 20.11 15.74
CA GLN A 792 12.19 20.77 14.64
C GLN A 792 12.26 22.29 14.83
N ALA A 793 11.26 22.92 15.44
CA ALA A 793 11.31 24.33 15.82
C ALA A 793 12.40 24.59 16.87
N MET A 794 12.58 23.68 17.85
CA MET A 794 13.68 23.80 18.82
C MET A 794 15.04 23.63 18.15
N ALA A 795 15.17 22.65 17.25
CA ALA A 795 16.39 22.49 16.47
C ALA A 795 16.70 23.73 15.61
N PHE A 796 15.67 24.33 15.01
CA PHE A 796 15.80 25.57 14.25
C PHE A 796 16.26 26.72 15.15
N THR A 797 15.71 26.86 16.36
CA THR A 797 16.20 27.81 17.37
C THR A 797 17.67 27.61 17.71
N LYS A 798 18.09 26.39 18.01
CA LYS A 798 19.50 26.06 18.29
C LYS A 798 20.40 26.42 17.10
N ARG A 799 19.93 26.22 15.88
CA ARG A 799 20.63 26.64 14.65
C ARG A 799 20.77 28.16 14.57
N LEU A 800 19.69 28.92 14.79
CA LEU A 800 19.74 30.38 14.76
C LEU A 800 20.69 30.96 15.81
N ILE A 801 20.69 30.41 17.03
CA ILE A 801 21.60 30.85 18.11
C ILE A 801 23.06 30.59 17.75
N ARG A 802 23.35 29.48 17.07
CA ARG A 802 24.71 29.10 16.68
C ARG A 802 25.24 29.87 15.47
N GLU A 803 24.39 30.11 14.48
CA GLU A 803 24.82 30.58 13.15
C GLU A 803 24.54 32.06 12.89
N ALA A 804 23.62 32.69 13.62
CA ALA A 804 23.36 34.12 13.54
C ALA A 804 23.99 34.88 14.72
N GLU A 805 24.18 36.19 14.54
CA GLU A 805 24.54 37.08 15.63
C GLU A 805 23.46 37.05 16.73
N SER A 806 23.85 37.27 17.98
CA SER A 806 22.96 37.16 19.15
C SER A 806 21.88 38.25 19.23
N GLU A 807 21.92 39.24 18.34
CA GLU A 807 20.90 40.28 18.24
C GLU A 807 19.58 39.69 17.68
N PRO A 808 18.42 39.88 18.35
CA PRO A 808 17.14 39.34 17.87
C PRO A 808 16.78 39.73 16.43
N GLY A 809 17.15 40.94 16.01
CA GLY A 809 16.94 41.41 14.64
C GLY A 809 17.67 40.56 13.59
N GLN A 810 18.90 40.12 13.89
CA GLN A 810 19.69 39.28 12.99
C GLN A 810 19.18 37.85 12.96
N GLN A 811 18.77 37.31 14.11
CA GLN A 811 18.15 35.98 14.21
C GLN A 811 16.84 35.91 13.39
N ILE A 812 16.00 36.95 13.47
CA ILE A 812 14.80 37.08 12.65
C ILE A 812 15.16 37.07 11.16
N LYS A 813 16.08 37.94 10.72
CA LYS A 813 16.49 38.02 9.32
C LYS A 813 17.03 36.69 8.79
N TYR A 814 17.89 36.04 9.57
CA TYR A 814 18.46 34.74 9.18
C TYR A 814 17.40 33.64 9.14
N GLY A 815 16.47 33.60 10.11
CA GLY A 815 15.34 32.67 10.11
C GLY A 815 14.44 32.82 8.87
N TYR A 816 14.14 34.05 8.48
CA TYR A 816 13.40 34.34 7.24
C TYR A 816 14.15 33.89 5.98
N ARG A 817 15.47 34.13 5.90
CA ARG A 817 16.28 33.66 4.76
C ARG A 817 16.28 32.14 4.67
N LEU A 818 16.44 31.43 5.79
CA LEU A 818 16.43 29.97 5.82
C LEU A 818 15.06 29.38 5.47
N ALA A 819 13.97 29.92 6.03
CA ALA A 819 12.63 29.37 5.82
C ALA A 819 12.00 29.79 4.48
N LEU A 820 12.15 31.06 4.11
CA LEU A 820 11.42 31.69 3.01
C LEU A 820 12.31 32.08 1.82
N GLY A 821 13.64 31.93 1.94
CA GLY A 821 14.58 32.31 0.88
C GLY A 821 14.69 33.82 0.65
N ARG A 822 14.13 34.65 1.54
CA ARG A 822 14.12 36.12 1.45
C ARG A 822 14.27 36.76 2.82
N GLU A 823 14.61 38.04 2.86
CA GLU A 823 14.52 38.83 4.08
C GLU A 823 13.09 39.22 4.43
N PRO A 824 12.80 39.46 5.72
CA PRO A 824 11.53 40.05 6.14
C PRO A 824 11.46 41.50 5.65
N ASN A 825 10.28 41.95 5.25
CA ASN A 825 10.02 43.37 5.04
C ASN A 825 9.89 44.13 6.38
N GLU A 826 9.86 45.47 6.34
CA GLU A 826 9.80 46.30 7.54
C GLU A 826 8.58 46.02 8.45
N ARG A 827 7.45 45.60 7.88
CA ARG A 827 6.27 45.24 8.65
C ARG A 827 6.47 43.89 9.35
N GLU A 828 6.98 42.90 8.62
CA GLU A 828 7.30 41.57 9.13
C GLU A 828 8.35 41.63 10.25
N THR A 829 9.41 42.43 10.08
CA THR A 829 10.43 42.63 11.13
C THR A 829 9.84 43.19 12.42
N ARG A 830 8.97 44.21 12.32
CA ARG A 830 8.31 44.79 13.49
C ARG A 830 7.40 43.79 14.21
N ILE A 831 6.60 43.03 13.45
CA ILE A 831 5.73 41.99 14.01
C ILE A 831 6.55 40.91 14.72
N ALA A 832 7.64 40.44 14.09
CA ALA A 832 8.50 39.40 14.66
C ALA A 832 9.18 39.86 15.97
N LEU A 833 9.68 41.10 16.01
CA LEU A 833 10.30 41.67 17.22
C LEU A 833 9.30 41.81 18.38
N ASP A 834 8.13 42.38 18.11
CA ASP A 834 7.06 42.51 19.11
C ASP A 834 6.60 41.12 19.61
N TYR A 835 6.44 40.16 18.70
CA TYR A 835 6.11 38.78 19.04
C TYR A 835 7.15 38.15 19.98
N LEU A 836 8.45 38.25 19.66
CA LEU A 836 9.51 37.72 20.52
C LEU A 836 9.49 38.36 21.91
N GLN A 837 9.27 39.69 22.00
CA GLN A 837 9.20 40.39 23.28
C GLN A 837 8.00 39.92 24.11
N GLN A 838 6.82 39.80 23.50
CA GLN A 838 5.60 39.32 24.17
C GLN A 838 5.74 37.87 24.64
N GLN A 839 6.25 36.98 23.78
CA GLN A 839 6.47 35.57 24.12
C GLN A 839 7.51 35.42 25.22
N THR A 840 8.60 36.20 25.20
CA THR A 840 9.62 36.16 26.27
C THR A 840 9.01 36.55 27.62
N LYS A 841 8.13 37.56 27.65
CA LYS A 841 7.39 37.95 28.86
C LYS A 841 6.44 36.84 29.32
N ALA A 842 5.71 36.21 28.38
CA ALA A 842 4.81 35.10 28.68
C ALA A 842 5.56 33.89 29.26
N PHE A 843 6.62 33.42 28.60
CA PHE A 843 7.43 32.29 29.08
C PHE A 843 8.15 32.58 30.39
N THR A 844 8.54 33.84 30.64
CA THR A 844 9.06 34.25 31.96
C THR A 844 8.00 34.06 33.06
N SER A 845 6.73 34.39 32.79
CA SER A 845 5.63 34.25 33.76
C SER A 845 5.27 32.80 34.11
N ILE A 846 5.56 31.85 33.22
CA ILE A 846 5.29 30.41 33.41
C ILE A 846 6.57 29.59 33.52
N ARG A 847 7.70 30.22 33.88
CA ARG A 847 9.02 29.58 33.91
C ARG A 847 9.05 28.33 34.81
N SER A 848 8.26 28.32 35.88
CA SER A 848 8.13 27.22 36.85
C SER A 848 7.15 26.12 36.45
N ARG A 849 6.46 26.23 35.31
CA ARG A 849 5.47 25.24 34.90
C ARG A 849 6.13 24.01 34.26
N LEU A 850 5.89 22.87 34.84
CA LEU A 850 6.26 21.54 34.36
C LEU A 850 5.01 20.86 33.81
N THR A 851 5.07 20.21 32.65
CA THR A 851 3.93 19.49 32.07
C THR A 851 4.33 18.07 31.71
N PHE A 852 3.53 17.09 32.13
CA PHE A 852 3.77 15.67 31.91
C PHE A 852 2.55 15.06 31.23
N ARG A 853 2.73 14.29 30.16
CA ARG A 853 1.65 13.66 29.40
C ARG A 853 2.01 12.21 29.07
N PRO A 854 1.15 11.21 29.33
CA PRO A 854 1.37 9.85 28.84
C PRO A 854 1.30 9.82 27.31
N ASP A 855 2.19 9.05 26.67
CA ASP A 855 2.26 8.92 25.19
C ASP A 855 2.07 7.49 24.70
N VAL A 856 1.47 6.64 25.53
CA VAL A 856 1.22 5.22 25.24
C VAL A 856 -0.23 4.86 25.51
N PRO A 857 -0.81 3.92 24.73
CA PRO A 857 -2.19 3.48 24.93
C PRO A 857 -2.32 2.59 26.17
N GLU A 858 -3.56 2.32 26.59
CA GLU A 858 -3.85 1.50 27.77
C GLU A 858 -3.36 0.05 27.65
N SER A 859 -3.38 -0.48 26.42
CA SER A 859 -2.94 -1.84 26.12
C SER A 859 -2.00 -1.87 24.93
N LEU A 860 -0.94 -2.68 25.01
CA LEU A 860 0.12 -2.80 24.01
C LEU A 860 0.56 -4.24 23.82
N ASN A 861 0.97 -4.59 22.59
CA ASN A 861 1.68 -5.82 22.32
C ASN A 861 2.97 -5.91 23.16
N GLU A 862 3.21 -7.05 23.82
CA GLU A 862 4.36 -7.28 24.72
C GLU A 862 5.70 -7.07 24.01
N GLY A 863 5.80 -7.46 22.73
CA GLY A 863 6.99 -7.24 21.91
C GLY A 863 7.25 -5.76 21.64
N TYR A 864 6.20 -4.96 21.43
CA TYR A 864 6.33 -3.51 21.25
C TYR A 864 6.65 -2.80 22.56
N LEU A 865 5.96 -3.17 23.65
CA LEU A 865 6.23 -2.67 25.00
C LEU A 865 7.69 -2.90 25.42
N GLY A 866 8.28 -4.05 25.03
CA GLY A 866 9.69 -4.35 25.26
C GLY A 866 10.69 -3.50 24.46
N ARG A 867 10.25 -2.82 23.39
CA ARG A 867 11.09 -1.94 22.56
C ARG A 867 11.04 -0.47 22.98
N LEU A 868 9.96 -0.03 23.62
CA LEU A 868 9.79 1.34 24.09
C LEU A 868 10.82 1.66 25.19
N GLN A 869 11.47 2.82 25.10
CA GLN A 869 12.27 3.33 26.20
C GLN A 869 11.36 3.95 27.25
N THR A 870 11.81 4.00 28.51
CA THR A 870 10.99 4.58 29.58
C THR A 870 10.66 6.06 29.36
N LYS A 871 11.52 6.78 28.65
CA LYS A 871 11.34 8.19 28.24
C LYS A 871 10.27 8.40 27.16
N ASP A 872 9.85 7.32 26.49
CA ASP A 872 8.82 7.32 25.45
C ASP A 872 7.42 7.09 26.06
N MET A 873 7.35 6.73 27.34
CA MET A 873 6.07 6.47 28.03
C MET A 873 5.36 7.76 28.44
N VAL A 874 6.14 8.79 28.77
CA VAL A 874 5.65 10.08 29.26
C VAL A 874 6.48 11.19 28.62
N ILE A 875 5.80 12.12 27.98
CA ILE A 875 6.37 13.37 27.48
C ILE A 875 6.41 14.37 28.62
N GLY A 876 7.57 14.98 28.84
CA GLY A 876 7.76 16.01 29.85
C GLY A 876 9.14 16.68 29.79
N PRO A 877 9.51 17.48 30.81
CA PRO A 877 10.80 18.15 30.89
C PRO A 877 11.98 17.15 30.85
N ARG A 878 12.92 17.31 29.94
CA ARG A 878 14.06 16.37 29.82
C ARG A 878 15.15 16.62 30.87
N VAL A 879 15.28 17.86 31.34
CA VAL A 879 16.33 18.29 32.27
C VAL A 879 15.97 17.91 33.71
N ASN A 880 16.84 17.18 34.40
CA ASN A 880 16.66 16.76 35.81
C ASN A 880 15.42 15.89 36.08
N TRP A 881 14.90 15.15 35.09
CA TRP A 881 13.80 14.21 35.28
C TRP A 881 14.13 12.86 34.64
N SER A 882 13.86 11.78 35.38
CA SER A 882 13.89 10.41 34.86
C SER A 882 12.47 9.89 34.67
N TYR A 883 12.28 8.99 33.70
CA TYR A 883 10.97 8.49 33.30
C TYR A 883 10.91 6.98 33.47
N HIS A 884 9.75 6.45 33.83
CA HIS A 884 9.54 5.05 34.20
C HIS A 884 8.19 4.54 33.68
N ARG A 885 8.17 3.29 33.21
CA ARG A 885 6.98 2.71 32.54
C ARG A 885 5.89 2.22 33.49
N GLY A 886 6.18 2.05 34.78
CA GLY A 886 5.23 1.45 35.71
C GLY A 886 5.04 -0.07 35.50
N PHE A 887 3.93 -0.58 36.01
CA PHE A 887 3.53 -1.99 35.92
C PHE A 887 2.53 -2.23 34.78
N TRP A 888 2.78 -3.30 34.02
CA TRP A 888 1.95 -3.74 32.90
C TRP A 888 1.65 -5.24 33.04
N GLY A 889 0.38 -5.62 33.06
CA GLY A 889 -0.09 -7.00 33.27
C GLY A 889 -1.54 -7.22 32.81
N GLY A 890 -2.04 -8.45 32.91
CA GLY A 890 -3.49 -8.72 32.80
C GLY A 890 -4.14 -8.63 31.41
N GLY A 891 -3.43 -8.90 30.31
CA GLY A 891 -4.01 -8.93 28.95
C GLY A 891 -4.19 -10.35 28.35
N TYR A 892 -4.56 -10.41 27.07
CA TYR A 892 -4.77 -11.64 26.28
C TYR A 892 -3.82 -11.71 25.09
N SER A 893 -3.52 -12.91 24.59
CA SER A 893 -2.83 -13.15 23.30
C SER A 893 -1.58 -12.28 23.03
N GLY A 894 -0.70 -12.13 24.03
CA GLY A 894 0.53 -11.35 23.89
C GLY A 894 0.36 -9.82 24.02
N ILE A 895 -0.81 -9.33 24.43
CA ILE A 895 -1.08 -7.94 24.78
C ILE A 895 -0.97 -7.78 26.30
N LYS A 896 -0.38 -6.67 26.77
CA LYS A 896 -0.31 -6.25 28.18
C LYS A 896 -1.12 -4.98 28.37
N THR A 897 -1.73 -4.84 29.54
CA THR A 897 -2.49 -3.65 29.92
C THR A 897 -1.77 -2.94 31.05
N VAL A 898 -1.75 -1.61 31.06
CA VAL A 898 -1.17 -0.84 32.16
C VAL A 898 -2.01 -0.99 33.43
N ASP A 899 -1.35 -1.13 34.58
CA ASP A 899 -2.04 -1.00 35.87
C ASP A 899 -2.10 0.49 36.23
N HIS A 900 -3.28 1.10 36.15
CA HIS A 900 -3.46 2.54 36.39
C HIS A 900 -3.02 2.98 37.79
N THR A 901 -3.02 2.07 38.76
CA THR A 901 -2.57 2.37 40.12
C THR A 901 -1.05 2.40 40.23
N ARG A 902 -0.34 1.76 39.31
CA ARG A 902 1.13 1.66 39.23
C ARG A 902 1.65 2.02 37.84
N GLY A 903 0.97 2.95 37.16
CA GLY A 903 1.24 3.32 35.77
C GLY A 903 2.53 4.13 35.58
N PRO A 904 2.81 4.62 34.36
CA PRO A 904 3.97 5.44 34.07
C PRO A 904 4.10 6.69 34.96
N PHE A 905 5.34 7.04 35.29
CA PHE A 905 5.67 8.16 36.16
C PHE A 905 7.03 8.77 35.83
N ALA A 906 7.27 9.97 36.34
CA ALA A 906 8.53 10.69 36.25
C ALA A 906 9.06 11.05 37.64
N LEU A 907 10.37 10.94 37.86
CA LEU A 907 11.04 11.29 39.11
C LEU A 907 12.03 12.43 38.88
N TRP A 908 11.96 13.45 39.71
CA TRP A 908 12.92 14.55 39.71
C TRP A 908 14.27 14.06 40.23
N GLN A 909 15.36 14.36 39.52
CA GLN A 909 16.72 13.91 39.80
C GLN A 909 17.54 14.91 40.64
N GLY A 910 16.85 15.82 41.34
CA GLY A 910 17.48 16.75 42.27
C GLY A 910 17.66 16.16 43.68
N GLU A 911 17.56 17.02 44.69
CA GLU A 911 17.69 16.64 46.09
C GLU A 911 16.60 15.64 46.53
N GLN A 912 17.01 14.58 47.23
CA GLN A 912 16.10 13.58 47.77
C GLN A 912 15.33 14.15 48.98
N PHE A 913 14.08 13.73 49.11
CA PHE A 913 13.13 14.20 50.11
C PHE A 913 12.89 13.10 51.17
N SER A 914 13.17 13.40 52.44
CA SER A 914 12.75 12.61 53.60
C SER A 914 11.61 13.33 54.34
N ASP A 915 11.90 14.31 55.17
CA ASP A 915 10.93 15.08 55.95
C ASP A 915 10.84 16.52 55.46
N GLY A 916 9.63 17.09 55.49
CA GLY A 916 9.39 18.48 55.10
C GLY A 916 8.02 18.71 54.46
N ILE A 917 7.91 19.78 53.69
CA ILE A 917 6.67 20.17 53.01
C ILE A 917 6.90 20.27 51.50
N ILE A 918 6.01 19.68 50.71
CA ILE A 918 5.93 19.84 49.25
C ILE A 918 4.79 20.80 48.92
N HIS A 919 5.11 21.83 48.14
CA HIS A 919 4.15 22.81 47.64
C HIS A 919 4.08 22.76 46.12
N THR A 920 2.88 22.74 45.55
CA THR A 920 2.69 22.91 44.10
C THR A 920 1.26 23.32 43.76
N ARG A 921 1.08 23.91 42.58
CA ARG A 921 -0.21 24.12 41.93
C ARG A 921 -0.37 23.10 40.83
N ILE A 922 -1.32 22.19 40.96
CA ILE A 922 -1.57 21.14 39.98
C ILE A 922 -2.76 21.50 39.09
N ILE A 923 -2.60 21.32 37.78
CA ILE A 923 -3.60 21.60 36.75
C ILE A 923 -3.88 20.30 36.01
N LEU A 924 -5.14 19.87 36.06
CA LEU A 924 -5.63 18.70 35.33
C LEU A 924 -6.06 19.15 33.93
N HIS A 925 -5.52 18.58 32.86
CA HIS A 925 -5.95 18.92 31.51
C HIS A 925 -7.18 18.13 31.10
N LYS A 926 -7.81 18.53 29.98
CA LYS A 926 -8.99 17.82 29.45
C LYS A 926 -8.62 16.37 29.13
N GLY A 927 -9.36 15.42 29.70
CA GLY A 927 -9.12 13.98 29.57
C GLY A 927 -8.23 13.38 30.66
N SER A 928 -7.73 14.17 31.63
CA SER A 928 -6.97 13.64 32.75
C SER A 928 -7.84 12.75 33.62
N GLU A 929 -7.43 11.50 33.82
CA GLU A 929 -8.10 10.57 34.73
C GLU A 929 -7.48 10.62 36.12
N LEU A 930 -6.15 10.63 36.16
CA LEU A 930 -5.35 10.58 37.38
C LEU A 930 -4.17 11.54 37.26
N ALA A 931 -3.88 12.25 38.34
CA ALA A 931 -2.66 13.02 38.51
C ALA A 931 -2.15 12.81 39.93
N GLY A 932 -0.84 12.63 40.10
CA GLY A 932 -0.31 12.43 41.44
C GLY A 932 1.07 13.00 41.65
N VAL A 933 1.32 13.40 42.90
CA VAL A 933 2.65 13.78 43.40
C VAL A 933 3.22 12.59 44.16
N ILE A 934 4.41 12.17 43.76
CA ILE A 934 5.16 11.07 44.35
C ILE A 934 6.16 11.65 45.34
N LEU A 935 6.36 11.00 46.48
CA LEU A 935 7.33 11.40 47.51
C LEU A 935 8.00 10.17 48.14
N ARG A 936 9.26 10.34 48.57
CA ARG A 936 10.10 9.26 49.13
C ARG A 936 10.20 8.04 48.22
N ALA A 937 10.34 8.27 46.91
CA ALA A 937 10.37 7.20 45.92
C ALA A 937 11.76 6.55 45.79
N HIS A 938 11.79 5.24 45.90
CA HIS A 938 12.93 4.38 45.60
C HIS A 938 12.56 3.46 44.43
N LEU A 939 13.40 3.40 43.40
CA LEU A 939 13.12 2.58 42.22
C LEU A 939 13.32 1.09 42.52
N GLN A 940 12.35 0.28 42.12
CA GLN A 940 12.45 -1.17 42.09
C GLN A 940 12.08 -1.66 40.68
N GLY A 941 13.09 -1.79 39.82
CA GLY A 941 12.89 -2.08 38.40
C GLY A 941 12.19 -0.91 37.68
N HIS A 942 10.93 -1.09 37.30
CA HIS A 942 10.14 -0.07 36.59
C HIS A 942 8.99 0.53 37.42
N ILE A 943 8.88 0.11 38.68
CA ILE A 943 7.95 0.66 39.67
C ILE A 943 8.75 1.38 40.76
N PHE A 944 8.07 2.14 41.61
CA PHE A 944 8.68 2.75 42.79
C PHE A 944 8.08 2.18 44.08
N GLN A 945 8.87 2.21 45.14
CA GLN A 945 8.41 2.09 46.53
C GLN A 945 8.43 3.48 47.16
N GLY A 946 7.40 3.85 47.91
CA GLY A 946 7.27 5.20 48.47
C GLY A 946 5.81 5.58 48.70
N TYR A 947 5.51 6.87 48.72
CA TYR A 947 4.13 7.37 48.81
C TYR A 947 3.70 8.10 47.56
N ASP A 948 2.39 8.17 47.36
CA ASP A 948 1.80 9.03 46.36
C ASP A 948 0.50 9.68 46.84
N VAL A 949 0.31 10.93 46.44
CA VAL A 949 -0.93 11.67 46.66
C VAL A 949 -1.59 11.88 45.31
N VAL A 950 -2.77 11.27 45.12
CA VAL A 950 -3.47 11.17 43.83
C VAL A 950 -4.70 12.05 43.85
N LEU A 951 -4.85 12.92 42.85
CA LEU A 951 -6.13 13.48 42.45
C LEU A 951 -6.76 12.56 41.40
N ASP A 952 -7.78 11.81 41.82
CA ASP A 952 -8.50 10.83 41.02
C ASP A 952 -9.78 11.49 40.48
N HIS A 953 -9.65 12.10 39.29
CA HIS A 953 -10.75 12.80 38.63
C HIS A 953 -11.88 11.85 38.26
N ARG A 954 -11.55 10.61 37.86
CA ARG A 954 -12.53 9.60 37.49
C ARG A 954 -13.48 9.25 38.63
N HIS A 955 -12.96 9.16 39.85
CA HIS A 955 -13.75 8.83 41.05
C HIS A 955 -14.03 10.04 41.96
N GLN A 956 -13.68 11.25 41.53
CA GLN A 956 -13.90 12.51 42.27
C GLN A 956 -13.39 12.47 43.73
N ARG A 957 -12.14 12.04 43.89
CA ARG A 957 -11.51 11.88 45.21
C ARG A 957 -10.03 12.22 45.20
N ILE A 958 -9.49 12.47 46.39
CA ILE A 958 -8.05 12.53 46.65
C ILE A 958 -7.65 11.31 47.49
N VAL A 959 -6.54 10.67 47.15
CA VAL A 959 -6.09 9.42 47.77
C VAL A 959 -4.61 9.54 48.15
N LEU A 960 -4.27 9.11 49.37
CA LEU A 960 -2.90 8.88 49.81
C LEU A 960 -2.65 7.37 49.85
N SER A 961 -1.67 6.89 49.09
CA SER A 961 -1.28 5.48 49.10
C SER A 961 0.21 5.29 49.36
N ARG A 962 0.54 4.12 49.89
CA ARG A 962 1.89 3.59 50.01
C ARG A 962 2.10 2.51 48.96
N HIS A 963 3.18 2.63 48.22
CA HIS A 963 3.68 1.64 47.28
C HIS A 963 4.79 0.85 47.95
N SER A 964 4.55 -0.43 48.21
CA SER A 964 5.57 -1.40 48.61
C SER A 964 5.44 -2.66 47.73
N THR A 965 5.65 -3.86 48.25
CA THR A 965 5.30 -5.11 47.55
C THR A 965 3.83 -5.11 47.11
N ASN A 966 2.96 -4.53 47.94
CA ASN A 966 1.55 -4.32 47.65
C ASN A 966 1.21 -2.83 47.72
N LEU A 967 0.20 -2.41 46.97
CA LEU A 967 -0.37 -1.07 47.10
C LEU A 967 -1.28 -1.02 48.33
N THR A 968 -1.05 -0.06 49.23
CA THR A 968 -1.86 0.15 50.44
C THR A 968 -2.43 1.56 50.44
N MET A 969 -3.76 1.69 50.41
CA MET A 969 -4.43 2.98 50.58
C MET A 969 -4.42 3.36 52.06
N LEU A 970 -3.82 4.50 52.41
CA LEU A 970 -3.70 4.97 53.79
C LEU A 970 -4.85 5.90 54.17
N ALA A 971 -5.25 6.77 53.26
CA ALA A 971 -6.39 7.67 53.43
C ALA A 971 -7.01 8.05 52.09
N GLN A 972 -8.30 8.37 52.10
CA GLN A 972 -9.00 8.98 50.96
C GLN A 972 -10.05 9.97 51.43
N ALA A 973 -10.38 10.93 50.59
CA ALA A 973 -11.45 11.91 50.82
C ALA A 973 -12.09 12.32 49.49
N ASN A 974 -13.36 12.69 49.52
CA ASN A 974 -14.05 13.22 48.34
C ASN A 974 -13.47 14.59 47.97
N ALA A 975 -13.27 14.83 46.68
CA ALA A 975 -12.77 16.10 46.15
C ALA A 975 -13.47 16.40 44.83
N SER A 976 -14.07 17.59 44.69
CA SER A 976 -14.66 18.01 43.42
C SER A 976 -13.55 18.46 42.47
N LEU A 977 -13.18 17.56 41.56
CA LEU A 977 -12.07 17.73 40.62
C LEU A 977 -12.62 18.04 39.24
N GLN A 978 -12.22 19.16 38.67
CA GLN A 978 -12.59 19.64 37.35
C GLN A 978 -11.33 19.87 36.52
N VAL A 979 -11.39 19.48 35.26
CA VAL A 979 -10.32 19.75 34.29
C VAL A 979 -10.26 21.25 33.97
N GLY A 980 -9.05 21.75 33.72
CA GLY A 980 -8.78 23.17 33.44
C GLY A 980 -8.66 24.06 34.67
N LEU A 981 -8.99 23.58 35.87
CA LEU A 981 -8.81 24.32 37.11
C LEU A 981 -7.44 24.03 37.75
N GLU A 982 -6.97 25.03 38.50
CA GLU A 982 -5.76 24.96 39.30
C GLU A 982 -6.10 24.56 40.75
N TYR A 983 -5.35 23.58 41.27
CA TYR A 983 -5.48 23.09 42.64
C TYR A 983 -4.20 23.34 43.42
N ARG A 984 -4.29 24.03 44.57
CA ARG A 984 -3.13 24.25 45.45
C ARG A 984 -2.95 23.04 46.36
N LEU A 985 -1.84 22.33 46.20
CA LEU A 985 -1.51 21.16 46.98
C LEU A 985 -0.36 21.48 47.95
N LYS A 986 -0.59 21.19 49.23
CA LYS A 986 0.45 21.17 50.27
C LYS A 986 0.49 19.77 50.85
N ILE A 987 1.65 19.11 50.81
CA ILE A 987 1.88 17.79 51.41
C ILE A 987 2.96 17.94 52.46
N GLU A 988 2.65 17.64 53.71
CA GLU A 988 3.64 17.59 54.78
C GLU A 988 3.89 16.12 55.14
N ALA A 989 5.16 15.71 55.14
CA ALA A 989 5.57 14.37 55.54
C ALA A 989 6.62 14.50 56.65
N LEU A 990 6.30 13.97 57.84
CA LEU A 990 7.14 14.02 59.03
C LEU A 990 7.17 12.62 59.68
N GLY A 991 8.30 11.92 59.56
CA GLY A 991 8.43 10.53 60.01
C GLY A 991 7.32 9.64 59.42
N PRO A 992 6.49 8.98 60.23
CA PRO A 992 5.40 8.12 59.75
C PRO A 992 4.12 8.86 59.34
N ARG A 993 4.00 10.15 59.61
CA ARG A 993 2.75 10.90 59.42
C ARG A 993 2.80 11.74 58.14
N VAL A 994 1.76 11.62 57.31
CA VAL A 994 1.59 12.39 56.08
C VAL A 994 0.26 13.14 56.12
N ARG A 995 0.32 14.46 55.91
CA ARG A 995 -0.82 15.37 55.92
C ARG A 995 -0.92 16.10 54.58
N VAL A 996 -2.12 16.19 54.03
CA VAL A 996 -2.37 16.82 52.72
C VAL A 996 -3.43 17.89 52.86
N TRP A 997 -3.18 19.08 52.30
CA TRP A 997 -4.16 20.15 52.15
C TRP A 997 -4.41 20.41 50.67
N LEU A 998 -5.68 20.63 50.33
CA LEU A 998 -6.13 21.03 49.00
C LEU A 998 -6.75 22.42 49.08
N ASN A 999 -6.37 23.31 48.16
CA ASN A 999 -6.90 24.67 48.02
C ASN A 999 -6.78 25.56 49.27
N GLY A 1000 -5.80 25.29 50.14
CA GLY A 1000 -5.49 26.13 51.30
C GLY A 1000 -6.50 26.04 52.44
N GLY A 1001 -7.20 24.91 52.59
CA GLY A 1001 -8.06 24.64 53.74
C GLY A 1001 -7.34 24.80 55.09
N ARG A 1002 -8.08 25.13 56.15
CA ARG A 1002 -7.50 25.27 57.51
C ARG A 1002 -7.06 23.94 58.09
N GLU A 1003 -7.80 22.87 57.81
CA GLU A 1003 -7.49 21.50 58.22
C GLU A 1003 -7.03 20.66 57.02
N PRO A 1004 -6.16 19.65 57.24
CA PRO A 1004 -5.75 18.75 56.18
C PRO A 1004 -6.96 17.95 55.66
N ILE A 1005 -7.08 17.81 54.34
CA ILE A 1005 -8.10 16.96 53.71
C ILE A 1005 -7.76 15.47 53.88
N LEU A 1006 -6.48 15.13 54.04
CA LEU A 1006 -6.00 13.79 54.42
C LEU A 1006 -4.99 13.92 55.56
N ASP A 1007 -5.13 13.11 56.60
CA ASP A 1007 -4.17 13.02 57.71
C ASP A 1007 -4.04 11.54 58.10
N ALA A 1008 -2.89 10.94 57.77
CA ALA A 1008 -2.65 9.51 58.00
C ALA A 1008 -1.31 9.31 58.69
N THR A 1009 -1.26 8.33 59.60
CA THR A 1009 -0.01 7.83 60.17
C THR A 1009 0.16 6.38 59.71
N ASP A 1010 1.24 6.14 58.97
CA ASP A 1010 1.56 4.82 58.43
C ASP A 1010 2.20 3.93 59.50
N THR A 1011 1.71 2.71 59.63
CA THR A 1011 2.22 1.72 60.59
C THR A 1011 3.48 1.01 60.10
N GLU A 1012 3.80 1.07 58.80
CA GLU A 1012 5.05 0.57 58.24
C GLU A 1012 5.67 1.65 57.32
N PRO A 1013 6.21 2.72 57.92
CA PRO A 1013 6.50 3.94 57.19
C PRO A 1013 7.75 3.82 56.32
N VAL A 1014 7.72 4.48 55.16
CA VAL A 1014 8.92 4.76 54.35
C VAL A 1014 9.53 6.06 54.86
N THR A 1015 10.58 5.98 55.68
CA THR A 1015 11.23 7.15 56.29
C THR A 1015 12.56 7.53 55.64
N GLU A 1016 13.11 6.64 54.81
CA GLU A 1016 14.32 6.92 54.03
C GLU A 1016 14.08 8.07 53.04
N ALA A 1017 15.14 8.87 52.80
CA ALA A 1017 15.10 9.93 51.81
C ALA A 1017 15.00 9.32 50.41
N GLY A 1018 14.02 9.75 49.62
CA GLY A 1018 13.80 9.25 48.26
C GLY A 1018 13.43 10.35 47.29
N TYR A 1019 13.27 10.00 46.02
CA TYR A 1019 12.93 10.99 44.98
C TYR A 1019 11.49 11.49 45.13
N ILE A 1020 11.26 12.72 44.67
CA ILE A 1020 9.90 13.19 44.38
C ILE A 1020 9.58 12.94 42.92
N GLY A 1021 8.30 12.94 42.58
CA GLY A 1021 7.90 12.74 41.20
C GLY A 1021 6.48 13.12 40.89
N VAL A 1022 6.11 12.84 39.65
CA VAL A 1022 4.79 13.10 39.09
C VAL A 1022 4.31 11.86 38.36
N ARG A 1023 3.03 11.58 38.50
CA ARG A 1023 2.33 10.56 37.72
C ARG A 1023 1.11 11.18 37.05
N SER A 1024 0.80 10.70 35.87
CA SER A 1024 -0.31 11.19 35.05
C SER A 1024 -0.88 10.05 34.21
N TRP A 1025 -2.21 9.98 34.11
CA TRP A 1025 -2.90 9.06 33.22
C TRP A 1025 -4.10 9.72 32.54
N GLY A 1026 -4.44 9.27 31.34
CA GLY A 1026 -5.52 9.81 30.50
C GLY A 1026 -5.11 11.02 29.67
N ALA A 1027 -4.63 12.10 30.31
CA ALA A 1027 -4.14 13.29 29.62
C ALA A 1027 -3.08 14.03 30.45
N ALA A 1028 -2.54 15.12 29.89
CA ALA A 1028 -1.47 15.89 30.52
C ALA A 1028 -1.82 16.39 31.92
N VAL A 1029 -0.82 16.52 32.78
CA VAL A 1029 -0.89 17.28 34.04
C VAL A 1029 0.18 18.35 34.02
N SER A 1030 -0.15 19.56 34.48
CA SER A 1030 0.86 20.58 34.75
C SER A 1030 1.03 20.81 36.23
N LEU A 1031 2.27 20.95 36.67
CA LEU A 1031 2.65 21.40 38.00
C LEU A 1031 3.30 22.76 37.86
N ASP A 1032 2.76 23.75 38.54
CA ASP A 1032 3.37 25.06 38.63
C ASP A 1032 3.93 25.27 40.03
N ASP A 1033 5.13 25.86 40.07
CA ASP A 1033 5.85 26.21 41.28
C ASP A 1033 6.03 25.02 42.24
N LEU A 1034 6.49 23.87 41.72
CA LEU A 1034 6.83 22.69 42.52
C LEU A 1034 8.07 22.98 43.38
N ARG A 1035 7.89 22.99 44.71
CA ARG A 1035 8.93 23.31 45.70
C ARG A 1035 8.92 22.36 46.89
N LEU A 1036 10.10 22.20 47.48
CA LEU A 1036 10.35 21.46 48.71
C LEU A 1036 10.79 22.46 49.79
N GLN A 1037 10.09 22.49 50.92
CA GLN A 1037 10.52 23.20 52.12
C GLN A 1037 11.11 22.18 53.10
N LEU A 1038 12.43 22.17 53.20
CA LEU A 1038 13.22 21.34 54.11
C LEU A 1038 13.60 22.16 55.35
N GLU A 1039 14.07 21.53 56.43
CA GLU A 1039 14.28 22.19 57.75
C GLU A 1039 15.12 23.48 57.71
N SER A 1040 16.05 23.63 56.75
CA SER A 1040 16.92 24.81 56.65
C SER A 1040 16.88 25.56 55.32
N ARG A 1041 16.11 25.10 54.31
CA ARG A 1041 16.05 25.74 52.99
C ARG A 1041 14.84 25.33 52.14
N GLU A 1042 14.52 26.15 51.15
CA GLU A 1042 13.51 25.89 50.13
C GLU A 1042 14.18 25.56 48.79
N VAL A 1043 13.74 24.49 48.13
CA VAL A 1043 14.33 23.97 46.88
C VAL A 1043 13.26 23.96 45.79
N SER A 1044 13.54 24.57 44.64
CA SER A 1044 12.64 24.55 43.48
C SER A 1044 12.99 23.42 42.52
N CYS A 1045 11.98 22.67 42.09
CA CYS A 1045 12.15 21.54 41.18
C CYS A 1045 12.04 21.95 39.68
N SER A 1046 11.95 23.25 39.40
CA SER A 1046 11.80 23.79 38.04
C SER A 1046 13.15 24.05 37.35
N PRO A 1047 13.25 23.87 36.02
CA PRO A 1047 14.44 24.22 35.24
C PRO A 1047 14.63 25.74 35.23
N GLY A 1048 15.40 26.25 36.20
CA GLY A 1048 15.65 27.69 36.34
C GLY A 1048 16.03 28.20 37.72
N SER A 1049 16.14 27.34 38.74
CA SER A 1049 16.70 27.74 40.04
C SER A 1049 18.18 28.12 39.90
N ALA A 1050 18.68 29.01 40.76
CA ALA A 1050 20.08 29.45 40.74
C ALA A 1050 21.06 28.27 40.91
N GLU A 1051 20.67 27.24 41.67
CA GLU A 1051 21.43 26.00 41.85
C GLU A 1051 21.43 25.10 40.60
N ALA A 1052 20.31 25.01 39.86
CA ALA A 1052 20.25 24.27 38.60
C ALA A 1052 21.00 25.00 37.46
N ALA A 1053 20.97 26.33 37.44
CA ALA A 1053 21.68 27.15 36.45
C ALA A 1053 23.22 27.03 36.56
N ALA A 1054 23.75 26.81 37.77
CA ALA A 1054 25.19 26.60 37.98
C ALA A 1054 25.69 25.28 37.39
N GLN A 1055 24.89 24.20 37.48
CA GLN A 1055 25.23 22.87 36.93
C GLN A 1055 25.03 22.77 35.41
N LEU A 1056 24.11 23.55 34.84
CA LEU A 1056 23.74 23.50 33.42
C LEU A 1056 24.61 24.38 32.50
N SER A 1057 25.52 25.18 33.06
CA SER A 1057 26.14 26.34 32.38
C SER A 1057 26.95 26.07 31.09
N LEU A 1058 27.02 24.83 30.59
CA LEU A 1058 27.66 24.46 29.31
C LEU A 1058 26.94 23.33 28.51
N THR A 1059 25.66 23.00 28.80
CA THR A 1059 24.96 21.88 28.11
C THR A 1059 23.84 22.35 27.17
N GLU A 1060 23.50 21.55 26.14
CA GLU A 1060 22.35 21.80 25.24
C GLU A 1060 21.01 21.98 25.99
N GLU A 1061 20.93 21.44 27.20
CA GLU A 1061 19.77 21.46 28.09
C GLU A 1061 19.54 22.83 28.75
N ALA A 1062 20.58 23.66 28.87
CA ALA A 1062 20.45 25.04 29.36
C ALA A 1062 19.72 25.95 28.36
N ILE A 1063 19.95 25.70 27.06
CA ILE A 1063 19.33 26.46 25.97
C ILE A 1063 17.81 26.30 26.03
N ASP A 1064 17.33 25.08 26.27
CA ASP A 1064 15.90 24.76 26.27
C ASP A 1064 15.12 25.40 27.45
N ALA A 1065 15.81 25.84 28.51
CA ALA A 1065 15.20 26.37 29.72
C ALA A 1065 14.94 27.89 29.69
N GLU A 1066 15.67 28.64 28.86
CA GLU A 1066 15.62 30.10 28.84
C GLU A 1066 14.30 30.62 28.21
N PRO A 1067 13.59 31.57 28.85
CA PRO A 1067 12.35 32.13 28.28
C PRO A 1067 12.52 32.78 26.89
N SER A 1068 13.67 33.41 26.64
CA SER A 1068 14.02 34.03 25.35
C SER A 1068 14.18 32.97 24.25
N HIS A 1069 14.80 31.83 24.54
CA HIS A 1069 14.94 30.72 23.59
C HIS A 1069 13.60 30.01 23.33
N ARG A 1070 12.74 29.87 24.34
CA ARG A 1070 11.37 29.38 24.14
C ARG A 1070 10.53 30.34 23.28
N ALA A 1071 10.71 31.65 23.46
CA ALA A 1071 10.10 32.63 22.57
C ALA A 1071 10.61 32.50 21.13
N LEU A 1072 11.92 32.29 20.97
CA LEU A 1072 12.54 32.05 19.66
C LEU A 1072 12.06 30.74 19.02
N GLN A 1073 11.88 29.66 19.80
CA GLN A 1073 11.23 28.41 19.35
C GLN A 1073 9.80 28.65 18.87
N SER A 1074 9.02 29.42 19.61
CA SER A 1074 7.66 29.77 19.20
C SER A 1074 7.64 30.56 17.88
N PHE A 1075 8.63 31.45 17.68
CA PHE A 1075 8.81 32.16 16.41
C PHE A 1075 9.24 31.24 15.27
N CYS A 1076 10.19 30.33 15.51
CA CYS A 1076 10.60 29.30 14.56
C CYS A 1076 9.41 28.43 14.12
N LEU A 1077 8.55 28.04 15.07
CA LEU A 1077 7.32 27.28 14.79
C LEU A 1077 6.34 28.08 13.92
N LEU A 1078 6.19 29.39 14.17
CA LEU A 1078 5.39 30.28 13.32
C LEU A 1078 5.93 30.32 11.89
N LEU A 1079 7.25 30.44 11.72
CA LEU A 1079 7.88 30.43 10.39
C LEU A 1079 7.60 29.13 9.64
N LEU A 1080 7.69 27.97 10.31
CA LEU A 1080 7.41 26.66 9.73
C LEU A 1080 5.92 26.44 9.38
N ASN A 1081 5.03 27.32 9.84
CA ASN A 1081 3.59 27.29 9.55
C ASN A 1081 3.17 28.27 8.44
N LEU A 1082 4.08 29.14 7.98
CA LEU A 1082 3.73 30.10 6.93
C LEU A 1082 3.35 29.37 5.63
N ASN A 1083 2.40 29.94 4.90
CA ASN A 1083 1.97 29.39 3.61
C ASN A 1083 3.17 29.20 2.68
N GLU A 1084 4.10 30.14 2.65
CA GLU A 1084 5.30 30.07 1.82
C GLU A 1084 6.16 28.82 2.09
N VAL A 1085 6.11 28.20 3.27
CA VAL A 1085 6.76 26.91 3.56
C VAL A 1085 6.04 25.74 2.91
N ILE A 1086 4.75 25.90 2.64
CA ILE A 1086 3.82 24.88 2.15
C ILE A 1086 3.60 25.01 0.63
N TYR A 1087 4.02 26.10 -0.02
CA TYR A 1087 3.88 26.33 -1.46
C TYR A 1087 5.24 26.39 -2.19
N VAL A 1088 5.22 26.02 -3.47
CA VAL A 1088 6.40 26.01 -4.35
C VAL A 1088 6.88 27.42 -4.69
N ASP A 1089 5.95 28.30 -5.09
CA ASP A 1089 6.19 29.66 -5.56
C ASP A 1089 6.02 30.71 -4.47
#